data_AF-A0A1J1I6G7-F1
#
_entry.id   AF-A0A1J1I6G7-F1
#
_cell.length_a   1.000
_cell.length_b   1.000
_cell.length_c   1.000
_cell.angle_alpha   90.00
_cell.angle_beta   90.00
_cell.angle_gamma   90.00
#
_symmetry.space_group_name_H-M   'P 1'
#
loop_
_entity.id
_entity.type
_entity.pdbx_description
1 polymer ?
#
loop_
_entity_poly.entity_id
_entity_poly.type
_entity_poly.pdbx_seq_one_letter_code
_entity_poly.pdbx_strand_id
1 'polypeptide(L)'
;MDNKLQTLNYSIYNFSSFSSSYLPENIRDNSPNNQISRWSSETNTPTQFITLKLVKPSIVKYIKFGKYEKPHVCNLKKFRVLGGMDINNMSQMFEGGLKNDSIPEVFELKCKALYENEDFPVLFIQVIPLLSYGPSFNFSIWYIELLGLEDDFIVSNVLQQYNEAKEKTTIRLILKHLRNKGYLEAFHALSGETNIQLEDEEITELYRCLVDDGDFKKVENIMEKLVNEGNIDEYIAKQKYKATYKELNTESDNNGNRPKSRNNAAYTFDRNRQLIYMFGGSDETNELNDFWVFDLKKNEWSEIESENGPSPRIGSKMVFDTDGNQLFVIGRKSSKGNENFRSDFYLYDVSRNSWILICEDTSLENGPHVVSDHQMCISHELRTIYIFGGKLTNRPDDNADVYSDFYAYHINTNTWNKLFVDTAHPLAANPDIQSVKSRINHSMLYDDRCRKIYIFGGQRGKENCSDFLKYNVDTHTLTSVQTTITEADAAGQSIFTGILIASIDMQKGEIFALMRDCLWLFSLATSEWSMIYKNAMNSCPEYFVFDSIAKKHFVLSSGSEFCLELSRPSRDFIFGYCKYLIRKQHYEEITRTNAIDALRFLRTNLAETINKSDIDQVNDFHKLASLLFCNQVDDNSLQTEDTQDRTKVRNQRTLLFNKLIELLPEIKCQPRPNLCNFINN
;
A
#
# COMPACT_ATOMS: atom_id res chain seq x y z
N MET A 1 -7.04 21.63 -27.48
CA MET A 1 -8.45 21.19 -27.41
C MET A 1 -8.56 20.39 -26.14
N ASP A 2 -9.31 20.87 -25.16
CA ASP A 2 -9.55 20.10 -23.94
C ASP A 2 -10.40 18.88 -24.31
N ASN A 3 -9.82 17.68 -24.20
CA ASN A 3 -10.50 16.43 -24.50
C ASN A 3 -11.57 16.17 -23.45
N LYS A 4 -12.78 16.70 -23.69
CA LYS A 4 -13.91 16.58 -22.78
C LYS A 4 -14.41 15.14 -22.77
N LEU A 5 -14.43 14.52 -21.60
CA LEU A 5 -15.03 13.20 -21.38
C LEU A 5 -16.53 13.26 -21.69
N GLN A 6 -17.05 12.21 -22.31
CA GLN A 6 -18.47 12.08 -22.65
C GLN A 6 -19.04 10.74 -22.19
N THR A 7 -20.36 10.69 -22.06
CA THR A 7 -21.10 9.46 -21.74
C THR A 7 -21.04 8.49 -22.92
N LEU A 8 -20.60 7.27 -22.66
CA LEU A 8 -20.44 6.20 -23.65
C LEU A 8 -21.69 5.34 -23.70
N ASN A 9 -22.19 5.10 -24.92
CA ASN A 9 -23.37 4.26 -25.12
C ASN A 9 -23.00 2.77 -25.14
N TYR A 10 -23.82 1.96 -24.47
CA TYR A 10 -23.66 0.50 -24.42
C TYR A 10 -24.99 -0.23 -24.53
N SER A 11 -24.91 -1.50 -24.95
CA SER A 11 -25.97 -2.49 -24.82
C SER A 11 -25.58 -3.59 -23.83
N ILE A 12 -26.57 -4.30 -23.29
CA ILE A 12 -26.30 -5.51 -22.52
C ILE A 12 -25.93 -6.61 -23.52
N TYR A 13 -24.73 -7.16 -23.38
CA TYR A 13 -24.20 -8.18 -24.29
C TYR A 13 -24.42 -9.59 -23.76
N ASN A 14 -24.10 -9.80 -22.48
CA ASN A 14 -24.23 -11.08 -21.81
C ASN A 14 -24.43 -10.87 -20.30
N PHE A 15 -24.98 -11.83 -19.60
CA PHE A 15 -25.18 -11.79 -18.15
C PHE A 15 -25.31 -13.21 -17.61
N SER A 16 -25.10 -13.38 -16.30
CA SER A 16 -25.14 -14.69 -15.66
C SER A 16 -26.56 -15.19 -15.38
N SER A 17 -27.30 -14.48 -14.53
CA SER A 17 -28.68 -14.80 -14.13
C SER A 17 -29.41 -13.51 -13.78
N PHE A 18 -30.74 -13.57 -13.72
CA PHE A 18 -31.54 -12.47 -13.20
C PHE A 18 -32.83 -12.98 -12.60
N SER A 19 -33.30 -12.30 -11.57
CA SER A 19 -34.62 -12.53 -10.98
C SER A 19 -35.70 -11.93 -11.89
N SER A 20 -36.86 -12.59 -12.02
CA SER A 20 -37.89 -12.32 -13.05
C SER A 20 -38.33 -10.87 -13.24
N SER A 21 -38.30 -10.03 -12.20
CA SER A 21 -38.67 -8.60 -12.27
C SER A 21 -37.48 -7.65 -12.43
N TYR A 22 -36.24 -8.12 -12.34
CA TYR A 22 -35.03 -7.29 -12.27
C TYR A 22 -34.11 -7.57 -13.46
N LEU A 23 -34.58 -7.19 -14.64
CA LEU A 23 -33.93 -7.43 -15.92
C LEU A 23 -32.55 -6.74 -16.01
N PRO A 24 -31.58 -7.36 -16.71
CA PRO A 24 -30.28 -6.75 -17.00
C PRO A 24 -30.38 -5.35 -17.63
N GLU A 25 -31.37 -5.11 -18.49
CA GLU A 25 -31.56 -3.84 -19.22
C GLU A 25 -31.89 -2.66 -18.30
N ASN A 26 -32.44 -2.93 -17.11
CA ASN A 26 -32.87 -1.91 -16.16
C ASN A 26 -31.72 -1.04 -15.65
N ILE A 27 -30.47 -1.51 -15.73
CA ILE A 27 -29.30 -0.73 -15.27
C ILE A 27 -29.00 0.49 -16.15
N ARG A 28 -29.71 0.64 -17.28
CA ARG A 28 -29.54 1.77 -18.21
C ARG A 28 -30.40 2.97 -17.83
N ASP A 29 -31.42 2.78 -16.99
CA ASP A 29 -32.29 3.85 -16.52
C ASP A 29 -31.93 4.23 -15.08
N ASN A 30 -31.72 5.52 -14.84
CA ASN A 30 -31.38 6.03 -13.52
C ASN A 30 -32.65 6.50 -12.80
N SER A 31 -33.36 5.54 -12.22
CA SER A 31 -34.59 5.80 -11.46
C SER A 31 -34.44 5.40 -9.97
N PRO A 32 -33.78 6.23 -9.12
CA PRO A 32 -33.50 5.92 -7.69
C PRO A 32 -34.73 5.60 -6.85
N ASN A 33 -35.90 6.12 -7.23
CA ASN A 33 -37.16 5.94 -6.49
C ASN A 33 -37.95 4.70 -6.97
N ASN A 34 -37.47 4.01 -8.00
CA ASN A 34 -38.13 2.84 -8.57
C ASN A 34 -37.36 1.56 -8.22
N GLN A 35 -37.92 0.76 -7.31
CA GLN A 35 -37.28 -0.48 -6.85
C GLN A 35 -37.03 -1.51 -7.97
N ILE A 36 -37.78 -1.43 -9.06
CA ILE A 36 -37.69 -2.35 -10.21
C ILE A 36 -36.56 -1.91 -11.17
N SER A 37 -36.11 -0.65 -11.12
CA SER A 37 -35.04 -0.10 -11.97
C SER A 37 -33.65 -0.58 -11.53
N ARG A 38 -33.45 -1.90 -11.59
CA ARG A 38 -32.20 -2.58 -11.31
C ARG A 38 -32.13 -3.91 -12.03
N TRP A 39 -30.90 -4.35 -12.26
CA TRP A 39 -30.62 -5.77 -12.42
C TRP A 39 -30.46 -6.40 -11.03
N SER A 40 -30.94 -7.63 -10.85
CA SER A 40 -30.64 -8.41 -9.66
C SER A 40 -30.43 -9.87 -10.02
N SER A 41 -29.35 -10.48 -9.54
CA SER A 41 -29.07 -11.89 -9.78
C SER A 41 -30.18 -12.79 -9.22
N GLU A 42 -30.33 -13.99 -9.78
CA GLU A 42 -31.25 -15.01 -9.23
C GLU A 42 -30.58 -15.78 -8.10
N THR A 43 -29.29 -16.08 -8.26
CA THR A 43 -28.44 -16.74 -7.27
C THR A 43 -27.13 -15.98 -7.08
N ASN A 44 -26.36 -16.33 -6.06
CA ASN A 44 -24.99 -15.82 -5.86
C ASN A 44 -23.91 -16.82 -6.26
N THR A 45 -24.33 -18.03 -6.64
CA THR A 45 -23.47 -19.14 -7.05
C THR A 45 -24.07 -19.82 -8.28
N PRO A 46 -23.30 -20.01 -9.38
CA PRO A 46 -21.88 -19.66 -9.59
C PRO A 46 -21.65 -18.13 -9.68
N THR A 47 -20.42 -17.70 -9.97
CA THR A 47 -20.05 -16.28 -10.09
C THR A 47 -21.00 -15.53 -11.03
N GLN A 48 -21.55 -14.42 -10.53
CA GLN A 48 -22.49 -13.60 -11.29
C GLN A 48 -21.75 -12.51 -12.06
N PHE A 49 -22.29 -12.09 -13.19
CA PHE A 49 -21.73 -11.02 -14.00
C PHE A 49 -22.78 -10.37 -14.89
N ILE A 50 -22.50 -9.13 -15.30
CA ILE A 50 -23.16 -8.46 -16.41
C ILE A 50 -22.09 -7.88 -17.34
N THR A 51 -22.20 -8.18 -18.62
CA THR A 51 -21.29 -7.74 -19.67
C THR A 51 -21.99 -6.72 -20.54
N LEU A 52 -21.39 -5.54 -20.63
CA LEU A 52 -21.79 -4.42 -21.44
C LEU A 52 -20.94 -4.41 -22.71
N LYS A 53 -21.56 -4.16 -23.85
CA LYS A 53 -20.86 -3.93 -25.12
C LYS A 53 -21.07 -2.49 -25.55
N LEU A 54 -19.97 -1.77 -25.75
CA LEU A 54 -19.97 -0.42 -26.29
C LEU A 54 -20.35 -0.45 -27.77
N VAL A 55 -20.95 0.64 -28.25
CA VAL A 55 -21.36 0.76 -29.67
C VAL A 55 -20.15 0.65 -30.60
N LYS A 56 -19.04 1.28 -30.21
CA LYS A 56 -17.74 1.22 -30.89
C LYS A 56 -16.61 1.15 -29.86
N PRO A 57 -15.41 0.69 -30.24
CA PRO A 57 -14.25 0.73 -29.35
C PRO A 57 -14.04 2.15 -28.81
N SER A 58 -13.79 2.28 -27.51
CA SER A 58 -13.65 3.57 -26.84
C SER A 58 -12.63 3.48 -25.71
N ILE A 59 -12.14 4.62 -25.22
CA ILE A 59 -11.27 4.67 -24.04
C ILE A 59 -12.13 5.01 -22.84
N VAL A 60 -12.39 4.01 -21.99
CA VAL A 60 -13.29 4.15 -20.83
C VAL A 60 -12.46 4.60 -19.62
N LYS A 61 -12.78 5.77 -19.07
CA LYS A 61 -12.04 6.37 -17.95
C LYS A 61 -12.74 6.22 -16.62
N TYR A 62 -14.08 6.27 -16.60
CA TYR A 62 -14.84 6.15 -15.36
C TYR A 62 -16.07 5.28 -15.54
N ILE A 63 -16.45 4.61 -14.45
CA ILE A 63 -17.74 3.96 -14.27
C ILE A 63 -18.45 4.60 -13.08
N LYS A 64 -19.71 4.96 -13.28
CA LYS A 64 -20.58 5.50 -12.25
C LYS A 64 -21.69 4.51 -11.94
N PHE A 65 -21.89 4.27 -10.65
CA PHE A 65 -23.00 3.48 -10.13
C PHE A 65 -24.05 4.41 -9.54
N GLY A 66 -25.26 4.37 -10.10
CA GLY A 66 -26.42 4.94 -9.42
C GLY A 66 -26.87 4.04 -8.28
N LYS A 67 -27.66 4.59 -7.36
CA LYS A 67 -28.13 3.89 -6.16
C LYS A 67 -29.61 4.14 -5.92
N TYR A 68 -30.22 3.23 -5.17
CA TYR A 68 -31.58 3.39 -4.66
C TYR A 68 -31.67 4.52 -3.64
N GLU A 69 -32.85 5.13 -3.50
CA GLU A 69 -33.10 6.23 -2.55
C GLU A 69 -32.77 5.89 -1.08
N LYS A 70 -32.66 4.60 -0.75
CA LYS A 70 -32.39 4.11 0.61
C LYS A 70 -31.30 3.02 0.59
N PRO A 71 -30.56 2.83 1.69
CA PRO A 71 -29.70 1.66 1.87
C PRO A 71 -30.44 0.36 1.58
N HIS A 72 -29.80 -0.57 0.86
CA HIS A 72 -30.41 -1.84 0.49
C HIS A 72 -29.41 -2.98 0.67
N VAL A 73 -29.86 -4.08 1.27
CA VAL A 73 -29.05 -5.28 1.55
C VAL A 73 -28.44 -5.96 0.31
N CYS A 74 -28.92 -5.63 -0.88
CA CYS A 74 -28.47 -6.20 -2.15
C CYS A 74 -27.38 -5.35 -2.83
N ASN A 75 -27.07 -4.19 -2.25
CA ASN A 75 -26.01 -3.32 -2.75
C ASN A 75 -24.67 -4.05 -2.73
N LEU A 76 -23.85 -3.79 -3.76
CA LEU A 76 -22.55 -4.43 -3.93
C LEU A 76 -21.54 -3.90 -2.91
N LYS A 77 -21.28 -4.67 -1.86
CA LYS A 77 -20.19 -4.41 -0.91
C LYS A 77 -18.82 -4.65 -1.54
N LYS A 78 -18.71 -5.57 -2.50
CA LYS A 78 -17.49 -5.82 -3.28
C LYS A 78 -17.83 -6.24 -4.70
N PHE A 79 -17.11 -5.71 -5.68
CA PHE A 79 -17.23 -6.05 -7.09
C PHE A 79 -15.91 -5.81 -7.84
N ARG A 80 -15.81 -6.39 -9.03
CA ARG A 80 -14.71 -6.22 -9.96
C ARG A 80 -15.23 -5.76 -11.31
N VAL A 81 -14.45 -4.95 -12.02
CA VAL A 81 -14.71 -4.53 -13.39
C VAL A 81 -13.57 -5.01 -14.27
N LEU A 82 -13.91 -5.76 -15.31
CA LEU A 82 -13.00 -6.19 -16.37
C LEU A 82 -13.33 -5.41 -17.65
N GLY A 83 -12.33 -5.13 -18.48
CA GLY A 83 -12.53 -4.52 -19.79
C GLY A 83 -11.60 -5.10 -20.84
N GLY A 84 -12.05 -5.17 -22.09
CA GLY A 84 -11.28 -5.73 -23.19
C GLY A 84 -11.89 -5.48 -24.56
N MET A 85 -11.10 -5.77 -25.59
CA MET A 85 -11.57 -5.83 -26.98
C MET A 85 -12.23 -7.17 -27.32
N ASP A 86 -11.93 -8.21 -26.53
CA ASP A 86 -12.46 -9.57 -26.67
C ASP A 86 -13.00 -10.03 -25.31
N ILE A 87 -14.16 -10.69 -25.31
CA ILE A 87 -14.79 -11.19 -24.09
C ILE A 87 -13.98 -12.32 -23.42
N ASN A 88 -13.22 -13.08 -24.20
CA ASN A 88 -12.41 -14.17 -23.65
C ASN A 88 -11.09 -13.68 -23.05
N ASN A 89 -10.71 -12.43 -23.34
CA ASN A 89 -9.45 -11.86 -22.89
C ASN A 89 -9.65 -10.41 -22.42
N MET A 90 -10.27 -10.28 -21.25
CA MET A 90 -10.47 -8.99 -20.57
C MET A 90 -9.44 -8.80 -19.46
N SER A 91 -8.99 -7.56 -19.30
CA SER A 91 -8.07 -7.14 -18.23
C SER A 91 -8.84 -6.53 -17.07
N GLN A 92 -8.36 -6.74 -15.84
CA GLN A 92 -8.94 -6.11 -14.67
C GLN A 92 -8.68 -4.59 -14.69
N MET A 93 -9.76 -3.81 -14.66
CA MET A 93 -9.71 -2.35 -14.66
C MET A 93 -10.00 -1.73 -13.29
N PHE A 94 -10.73 -2.45 -12.43
CA PHE A 94 -11.08 -1.99 -11.08
C PHE A 94 -11.49 -3.16 -10.18
N GLU A 95 -11.18 -3.09 -8.89
CA GLU A 95 -11.77 -3.92 -7.84
C GLU A 95 -11.99 -3.05 -6.60
N GLY A 96 -13.20 -3.09 -6.04
CA GLY A 96 -13.61 -2.22 -4.93
C GLY A 96 -15.01 -2.53 -4.44
N GLY A 97 -15.66 -1.58 -3.77
CA GLY A 97 -17.00 -1.75 -3.22
C GLY A 97 -17.81 -0.45 -3.20
N LEU A 98 -19.13 -0.57 -3.21
CA LEU A 98 -20.04 0.57 -3.01
C LEU A 98 -20.32 0.74 -1.51
N LYS A 99 -20.56 1.97 -1.07
CA LYS A 99 -21.16 2.26 0.24
C LYS A 99 -22.64 1.89 0.24
N ASN A 100 -23.17 1.44 1.38
CA ASN A 100 -24.60 1.15 1.52
C ASN A 100 -25.42 2.42 1.88
N ASP A 101 -25.46 3.36 0.96
CA ASP A 101 -26.20 4.63 1.05
C ASP A 101 -26.91 4.94 -0.28
N SER A 102 -27.48 6.15 -0.41
CA SER A 102 -28.19 6.60 -1.61
C SER A 102 -27.35 7.50 -2.52
N ILE A 103 -26.07 7.71 -2.21
CA ILE A 103 -25.22 8.65 -2.93
C ILE A 103 -24.54 7.92 -4.10
N PRO A 104 -24.72 8.34 -5.36
CA PRO A 104 -24.03 7.74 -6.50
C PRO A 104 -22.51 7.82 -6.36
N GLU A 105 -21.81 6.78 -6.80
CA GLU A 105 -20.35 6.70 -6.71
C GLU A 105 -19.73 6.56 -8.10
N VAL A 106 -18.59 7.23 -8.32
CA VAL A 106 -17.83 7.21 -9.56
C VAL A 106 -16.44 6.65 -9.28
N PHE A 107 -16.02 5.69 -10.10
CA PHE A 107 -14.72 5.04 -9.98
C PHE A 107 -13.92 5.24 -11.26
N GLU A 108 -12.66 5.60 -11.09
CA GLU A 108 -11.68 5.63 -12.19
C GLU A 108 -11.33 4.20 -12.58
N LEU A 109 -11.42 3.89 -13.87
CA LEU A 109 -11.05 2.61 -14.44
C LEU A 109 -9.62 2.72 -14.99
N LYS A 110 -8.71 1.91 -14.44
CA LYS A 110 -7.32 1.85 -14.88
C LYS A 110 -6.99 0.44 -15.31
N CYS A 111 -6.60 0.27 -16.57
CA CYS A 111 -6.12 -1.02 -17.02
C CYS A 111 -4.68 -1.22 -16.54
N LYS A 112 -4.43 -2.22 -15.68
CA LYS A 112 -3.06 -2.71 -15.41
C LYS A 112 -2.58 -3.55 -16.60
N ALA A 113 -2.65 -3.00 -17.81
CA ALA A 113 -2.24 -3.74 -18.99
C ALA A 113 -0.71 -3.95 -18.95
N LEU A 114 -0.24 -5.01 -19.58
CA LEU A 114 1.18 -5.33 -19.82
C LEU A 114 1.90 -4.30 -20.72
N TYR A 115 1.34 -3.10 -20.90
CA TYR A 115 1.71 -2.15 -21.94
C TYR A 115 1.95 -0.78 -21.31
N GLU A 116 2.96 -0.07 -21.82
CA GLU A 116 3.49 1.18 -21.25
C GLU A 116 2.50 2.37 -21.28
N ASN A 117 1.32 2.22 -21.90
CA ASN A 117 0.37 3.31 -22.09
C ASN A 117 -0.83 3.21 -21.13
N GLU A 118 -1.23 4.31 -20.50
CA GLU A 118 -2.36 4.35 -19.55
C GLU A 118 -3.73 4.19 -20.22
N ASP A 119 -3.80 4.44 -21.54
CA ASP A 119 -5.02 4.34 -22.33
C ASP A 119 -5.17 2.95 -22.98
N PHE A 120 -6.32 2.31 -22.73
CA PHE A 120 -6.62 0.96 -23.19
C PHE A 120 -7.94 0.96 -23.97
N PRO A 121 -7.99 0.41 -25.19
CA PRO A 121 -9.22 0.36 -25.97
C PRO A 121 -10.14 -0.72 -25.41
N VAL A 122 -11.40 -0.34 -25.17
CA VAL A 122 -12.41 -1.22 -24.60
C VAL A 122 -13.58 -1.31 -25.57
N LEU A 123 -14.06 -2.53 -25.80
CA LEU A 123 -15.33 -2.79 -26.48
C LEU A 123 -16.32 -3.49 -25.54
N PHE A 124 -15.82 -4.32 -24.63
CA PHE A 124 -16.59 -5.05 -23.64
C PHE A 124 -16.17 -4.64 -22.23
N ILE A 125 -17.14 -4.37 -21.37
CA ILE A 125 -16.94 -4.20 -19.93
C ILE A 125 -17.75 -5.27 -19.21
N GLN A 126 -17.13 -6.02 -18.33
CA GLN A 126 -17.83 -6.98 -17.48
C GLN A 126 -17.75 -6.55 -16.01
N VAL A 127 -18.92 -6.36 -15.39
CA VAL A 127 -19.04 -6.11 -13.96
C VAL A 127 -19.35 -7.44 -13.26
N ILE A 128 -18.50 -7.80 -12.30
CA ILE A 128 -18.56 -9.05 -11.55
C ILE A 128 -18.83 -8.72 -10.08
N PRO A 129 -20.08 -8.87 -9.60
CA PRO A 129 -20.39 -8.84 -8.18
C PRO A 129 -19.61 -9.92 -7.41
N LEU A 130 -19.03 -9.53 -6.27
CA LEU A 130 -18.27 -10.45 -5.40
C LEU A 130 -18.92 -10.59 -4.01
N LEU A 131 -19.49 -9.51 -3.47
CA LEU A 131 -20.11 -9.51 -2.15
C LEU A 131 -21.24 -8.48 -2.08
N SER A 132 -22.37 -8.85 -1.48
CA SER A 132 -23.47 -7.94 -1.13
C SER A 132 -23.40 -7.57 0.36
N TYR A 133 -24.10 -6.52 0.79
CA TYR A 133 -24.18 -6.15 2.21
C TYR A 133 -24.96 -7.15 3.06
N GLY A 134 -25.95 -7.80 2.48
CA GLY A 134 -26.70 -8.90 3.10
C GLY A 134 -26.01 -10.24 2.81
N PRO A 135 -25.55 -11.00 3.82
CA PRO A 135 -24.73 -12.21 3.63
C PRO A 135 -25.41 -13.37 2.87
N SER A 136 -26.69 -13.24 2.50
CA SER A 136 -27.44 -14.23 1.71
C SER A 136 -28.39 -13.57 0.70
N PHE A 137 -28.17 -12.31 0.36
CA PHE A 137 -29.00 -11.57 -0.57
C PHE A 137 -28.36 -11.49 -1.95
N ASN A 138 -29.22 -11.49 -2.97
CA ASN A 138 -28.83 -11.38 -4.37
C ASN A 138 -28.08 -10.08 -4.65
N PHE A 139 -27.25 -10.09 -5.69
CA PHE A 139 -26.50 -8.93 -6.13
C PHE A 139 -27.40 -8.00 -6.93
N SER A 140 -27.47 -6.72 -6.57
CA SER A 140 -28.21 -5.72 -7.34
C SER A 140 -27.30 -4.63 -7.90
N ILE A 141 -27.51 -4.30 -9.17
CA ILE A 141 -26.93 -3.12 -9.82
C ILE A 141 -28.10 -2.24 -10.24
N TRP A 142 -28.13 -1.00 -9.74
CA TRP A 142 -29.24 -0.08 -9.97
C TRP A 142 -29.08 0.67 -11.29
N TYR A 143 -27.91 1.25 -11.53
CA TYR A 143 -27.63 2.01 -12.74
C TYR A 143 -26.13 2.03 -13.02
N ILE A 144 -25.76 1.98 -14.30
CA ILE A 144 -24.39 2.16 -14.76
C ILE A 144 -24.32 3.30 -15.79
N GLU A 145 -23.36 4.19 -15.60
CA GLU A 145 -22.96 5.18 -16.60
C GLU A 145 -21.45 5.05 -16.85
N LEU A 146 -21.06 5.01 -18.12
CA LEU A 146 -19.66 4.93 -18.54
C LEU A 146 -19.24 6.27 -19.11
N LEU A 147 -18.09 6.79 -18.68
CA LEU A 147 -17.52 8.05 -19.15
C LEU A 147 -16.15 7.81 -19.77
N GLY A 148 -15.89 8.41 -20.92
CA GLY A 148 -14.64 8.20 -21.64
C GLY A 148 -14.49 9.05 -22.89
N LEU A 149 -13.58 8.61 -23.76
CA LEU A 149 -13.27 9.26 -25.04
C LEU A 149 -13.73 8.36 -26.19
N GLU A 150 -14.45 8.94 -27.15
CA GLU A 150 -14.83 8.27 -28.42
C GLU A 150 -14.33 9.03 -29.66
N ASP A 151 -13.40 9.97 -29.49
CA ASP A 151 -12.79 10.67 -30.61
C ASP A 151 -12.09 9.66 -31.53
N ASP A 152 -12.49 9.62 -32.80
CA ASP A 152 -12.07 8.58 -33.74
C ASP A 152 -10.56 8.61 -33.98
N PHE A 153 -9.91 9.77 -33.91
CA PHE A 153 -8.46 9.89 -34.09
C PHE A 153 -7.71 9.32 -32.88
N ILE A 154 -8.11 9.70 -31.68
CA ILE A 154 -7.50 9.21 -30.43
C ILE A 154 -7.71 7.69 -30.31
N VAL A 155 -8.95 7.22 -30.47
CA VAL A 155 -9.28 5.80 -30.34
C VAL A 155 -8.58 4.97 -31.39
N SER A 156 -8.52 5.40 -32.65
CA SER A 156 -7.84 4.65 -33.72
C SER A 156 -6.34 4.53 -33.45
N ASN A 157 -5.70 5.60 -32.97
CA ASN A 157 -4.29 5.56 -32.58
C ASN A 157 -4.04 4.57 -31.43
N VAL A 158 -4.87 4.60 -30.39
CA VAL A 158 -4.76 3.64 -29.26
C VAL A 158 -5.05 2.21 -29.70
N LEU A 159 -6.02 2.00 -30.60
CA LEU A 159 -6.33 0.69 -31.16
C LEU A 159 -5.16 0.14 -32.00
N GLN A 160 -4.51 0.99 -32.80
CA GLN A 160 -3.33 0.62 -33.57
C GLN A 160 -2.19 0.17 -32.65
N GLN A 161 -1.86 1.00 -31.65
CA GLN A 161 -0.83 0.67 -30.65
C GLN A 161 -1.14 -0.63 -29.92
N TYR A 162 -2.41 -0.84 -29.55
CA TYR A 162 -2.86 -2.09 -28.92
C TYR A 162 -2.66 -3.32 -29.81
N ASN A 163 -3.00 -3.21 -31.11
CA ASN A 163 -2.83 -4.31 -32.05
C ASN A 163 -1.35 -4.62 -32.31
N GLU A 164 -0.52 -3.59 -32.48
CA GLU A 164 0.94 -3.73 -32.62
C GLU A 164 1.56 -4.39 -31.38
N ALA A 165 1.15 -3.98 -30.18
CA ALA A 165 1.63 -4.57 -28.93
C ALA A 165 1.18 -6.04 -28.77
N LYS A 166 -0.06 -6.36 -29.17
CA LYS A 166 -0.59 -7.74 -29.16
C LYS A 166 0.21 -8.62 -30.12
N GLU A 167 0.43 -8.17 -31.35
CA GLU A 167 1.22 -8.88 -32.36
C GLU A 167 2.66 -9.11 -31.87
N LYS A 168 3.31 -8.07 -31.33
CA LYS A 168 4.66 -8.18 -30.75
C LYS A 168 4.71 -9.23 -29.64
N THR A 169 3.73 -9.23 -28.74
CA THR A 169 3.65 -10.20 -27.63
C THR A 169 3.43 -11.63 -28.14
N THR A 170 2.55 -11.81 -29.14
CA THR A 170 2.31 -13.11 -29.78
C THR A 170 3.58 -13.66 -30.42
N ILE A 171 4.31 -12.83 -31.17
CA ILE A 171 5.57 -13.24 -31.80
C ILE A 171 6.61 -13.61 -30.74
N ARG A 172 6.75 -12.85 -29.65
CA ARG A 172 7.63 -13.20 -28.53
C ARG A 172 7.25 -14.54 -27.87
N LEU A 173 5.97 -14.84 -27.70
CA LEU A 173 5.51 -16.14 -27.19
C LEU A 173 5.85 -17.30 -28.13
N ILE A 174 5.74 -17.09 -29.45
CA ILE A 174 6.15 -18.08 -30.47
C ILE A 174 7.65 -18.28 -30.42
N LEU A 175 8.45 -17.21 -30.42
CA LEU A 175 9.91 -17.26 -30.30
C LEU A 175 10.35 -18.04 -29.05
N LYS A 176 9.74 -17.75 -27.88
CA LYS A 176 9.97 -18.53 -26.65
C LYS A 176 9.69 -20.01 -26.83
N HIS A 177 8.56 -20.36 -27.45
CA HIS A 177 8.18 -21.75 -27.69
C HIS A 177 9.18 -22.46 -28.61
N LEU A 178 9.57 -21.83 -29.72
CA LEU A 178 10.55 -22.36 -30.67
C LEU A 178 11.90 -22.60 -29.99
N ARG A 179 12.40 -21.62 -29.21
CA ARG A 179 13.65 -21.75 -28.45
C ARG A 179 13.60 -22.89 -27.44
N ASN A 180 12.52 -23.01 -26.68
CA ASN A 180 12.34 -24.08 -25.69
C ASN A 180 12.29 -25.48 -26.33
N LYS A 181 11.80 -25.59 -27.57
CA LYS A 181 11.77 -26.84 -28.33
C LYS A 181 13.04 -27.10 -29.14
N GLY A 182 13.98 -26.15 -29.20
CA GLY A 182 15.21 -26.27 -29.98
C GLY A 182 15.02 -26.04 -31.48
N TYR A 183 13.90 -25.47 -31.92
CA TYR A 183 13.63 -25.16 -33.33
C TYR A 183 14.31 -23.85 -33.76
N LEU A 184 15.65 -23.83 -33.73
CA LEU A 184 16.44 -22.61 -33.88
C LEU A 184 16.37 -21.99 -35.28
N GLU A 185 16.27 -22.79 -36.35
CA GLU A 185 16.12 -22.27 -37.71
C GLU A 185 14.83 -21.43 -37.85
N ALA A 186 13.71 -21.98 -37.35
CA ALA A 186 12.44 -21.27 -37.32
C ALA A 186 12.49 -20.03 -36.41
N PHE A 187 13.21 -20.12 -35.27
CA PHE A 187 13.40 -18.99 -34.37
C PHE A 187 14.14 -17.84 -35.06
N HIS A 188 15.27 -18.10 -35.71
CA HIS A 188 16.07 -17.07 -36.37
C HIS A 188 15.37 -16.49 -37.60
N ALA A 189 14.69 -17.32 -38.38
CA ALA A 189 13.89 -16.85 -39.52
C ALA A 189 12.78 -15.90 -39.05
N LEU A 190 11.99 -16.28 -38.05
CA LEU A 190 10.89 -15.44 -37.55
C LEU A 190 11.40 -14.16 -36.89
N SER A 191 12.45 -14.25 -36.06
CA SER A 191 13.02 -13.08 -35.39
C SER A 191 13.64 -12.10 -36.40
N GLY A 192 14.32 -12.61 -37.43
CA GLY A 192 14.93 -11.79 -38.49
C GLY A 192 13.90 -11.07 -39.36
N GLU A 193 12.83 -11.76 -39.79
CA GLU A 193 11.78 -11.16 -40.62
C GLU A 193 10.94 -10.13 -39.85
N THR A 194 10.66 -10.38 -38.57
CA THR A 194 9.81 -9.50 -37.76
C THR A 194 10.58 -8.38 -37.07
N ASN A 195 11.91 -8.48 -36.99
CA ASN A 195 12.79 -7.62 -36.20
C ASN A 195 12.36 -7.51 -34.71
N ILE A 196 11.66 -8.52 -34.19
CA ILE A 196 11.23 -8.59 -32.80
C ILE A 196 12.23 -9.43 -32.00
N GLN A 197 12.80 -8.82 -30.97
CA GLN A 197 13.65 -9.48 -30.00
C GLN A 197 12.82 -10.20 -28.93
N LEU A 198 13.27 -11.40 -28.55
CA LEU A 198 12.62 -12.16 -27.48
C LEU A 198 12.87 -11.52 -26.10
N GLU A 199 14.09 -11.03 -25.87
CA GLU A 199 14.59 -10.46 -24.62
C GLU A 199 15.88 -9.67 -24.89
N ASP A 200 16.38 -8.93 -23.90
CA ASP A 200 17.62 -8.16 -24.02
C ASP A 200 18.83 -9.08 -24.29
N GLU A 201 19.88 -8.53 -24.91
CA GLU A 201 21.09 -9.28 -25.29
C GLU A 201 21.75 -9.98 -24.09
N GLU A 202 21.77 -9.33 -22.92
CA GLU A 202 22.35 -9.89 -21.69
C GLU A 202 21.58 -11.11 -21.18
N ILE A 203 20.25 -11.10 -21.34
CA ILE A 203 19.38 -12.22 -20.95
C ILE A 203 19.49 -13.35 -21.97
N THR A 204 19.64 -13.01 -23.25
CA THR A 204 19.94 -13.98 -24.31
C THR A 204 21.28 -14.69 -24.03
N GLU A 205 22.30 -13.94 -23.61
CA GLU A 205 23.60 -14.50 -23.23
C GLU A 205 23.52 -15.36 -21.96
N LEU A 206 22.72 -14.95 -20.98
CA LEU A 206 22.42 -15.74 -19.79
C LEU A 206 21.78 -17.08 -20.17
N TYR A 207 20.81 -17.08 -21.09
CA TYR A 207 20.17 -18.29 -21.60
C TYR A 207 21.19 -19.20 -22.28
N ARG A 208 22.01 -18.65 -23.18
CA ARG A 208 23.04 -19.42 -23.91
C ARG A 208 24.03 -20.07 -22.95
N CYS A 209 24.62 -19.29 -22.05
CA CYS A 209 25.58 -19.78 -21.07
C CYS A 209 24.99 -20.88 -20.17
N LEU A 210 23.75 -20.70 -19.70
CA LEU A 210 23.13 -21.64 -18.77
C LEU A 210 22.56 -22.88 -19.47
N VAL A 211 21.73 -22.69 -20.49
CA VAL A 211 20.91 -23.74 -21.09
C VAL A 211 21.66 -24.48 -22.18
N ASP A 212 22.35 -23.76 -23.07
CA ASP A 212 23.06 -24.35 -24.20
C ASP A 212 24.45 -24.85 -23.78
N ASP A 213 25.25 -24.01 -23.11
CA ASP A 213 26.65 -24.33 -22.80
C ASP A 213 26.83 -25.04 -21.44
N GLY A 214 25.98 -24.75 -20.45
CA GLY A 214 26.18 -25.23 -19.06
C GLY A 214 27.35 -24.58 -18.33
N ASP A 215 27.73 -23.36 -18.71
CA ASP A 215 28.82 -22.59 -18.10
C ASP A 215 28.34 -21.86 -16.85
N PHE A 216 28.18 -22.61 -15.75
CA PHE A 216 27.68 -22.07 -14.48
C PHE A 216 28.53 -20.91 -13.91
N LYS A 217 29.83 -20.86 -14.23
CA LYS A 217 30.71 -19.80 -13.76
C LYS A 217 30.44 -18.48 -14.49
N LYS A 218 30.25 -18.51 -15.81
CA LYS A 218 29.80 -17.31 -16.54
C LYS A 218 28.42 -16.86 -16.10
N VAL A 219 27.50 -17.79 -15.82
CA VAL A 219 26.17 -17.48 -15.29
C VAL A 219 26.26 -16.73 -13.96
N GLU A 220 27.11 -17.16 -13.01
CA GLU A 220 27.35 -16.42 -11.76
C GLU A 220 27.85 -14.98 -12.03
N ASN A 221 28.80 -14.80 -12.97
CA ASN A 221 29.34 -13.48 -13.31
C ASN A 221 28.30 -12.56 -13.97
N ILE A 222 27.45 -13.09 -14.86
CA ILE A 222 26.37 -12.33 -15.50
C ILE A 222 25.36 -11.89 -14.43
N MET A 223 24.97 -12.80 -13.53
CA MET A 223 24.07 -12.44 -12.43
C MET A 223 24.68 -11.42 -11.48
N GLU A 224 25.99 -11.50 -11.18
CA GLU A 224 26.69 -10.49 -10.38
C GLU A 224 26.62 -9.11 -11.01
N LYS A 225 26.89 -9.03 -12.32
CA LYS A 225 26.77 -7.80 -13.10
C LYS A 225 25.35 -7.23 -13.03
N LEU A 226 24.34 -8.05 -13.34
CA LEU A 226 22.93 -7.62 -13.34
C LEU A 226 22.48 -7.11 -11.97
N VAL A 227 22.92 -7.76 -10.89
CA VAL A 227 22.63 -7.35 -9.51
C VAL A 227 23.30 -6.01 -9.18
N ASN A 228 24.58 -5.85 -9.52
CA ASN A 228 25.33 -4.63 -9.25
C ASN A 228 24.76 -3.41 -10.00
N GLU A 229 24.25 -3.64 -11.21
CA GLU A 229 23.58 -2.62 -12.03
C GLU A 229 22.14 -2.29 -11.57
N GLY A 230 21.62 -2.99 -10.56
CA GLY A 230 20.31 -2.70 -9.97
C GLY A 230 19.11 -3.31 -10.71
N ASN A 231 19.33 -4.28 -11.60
CA ASN A 231 18.23 -4.93 -12.33
C ASN A 231 17.28 -5.71 -11.40
N ILE A 232 17.69 -6.04 -10.18
CA ILE A 232 16.85 -6.73 -9.19
C ILE A 232 16.11 -5.78 -8.22
N ASP A 233 16.30 -4.46 -8.35
CA ASP A 233 15.77 -3.50 -7.37
C ASP A 233 14.24 -3.47 -7.35
N GLU A 234 13.60 -3.63 -8.52
CA GLU A 234 12.14 -3.74 -8.63
C GLU A 234 11.63 -4.99 -7.89
N TYR A 235 12.34 -6.11 -8.00
CA TYR A 235 12.02 -7.33 -7.29
C TYR A 235 12.18 -7.14 -5.77
N ILE A 236 13.28 -6.53 -5.33
CA ILE A 236 13.53 -6.20 -3.92
C ILE A 236 12.40 -5.31 -3.39
N ALA A 237 11.99 -4.28 -4.15
CA ALA A 237 10.93 -3.36 -3.76
C ALA A 237 9.57 -4.03 -3.55
N LYS A 238 9.31 -5.17 -4.21
CA LYS A 238 8.10 -5.97 -4.03
C LYS A 238 8.17 -6.95 -2.85
N GLN A 239 9.34 -7.13 -2.24
CA GLN A 239 9.50 -8.06 -1.11
C GLN A 239 8.91 -7.48 0.18
N LYS A 240 8.44 -8.39 1.04
CA LYS A 240 7.98 -8.05 2.40
C LYS A 240 9.13 -7.48 3.23
N TYR A 241 8.81 -6.48 4.05
CA TYR A 241 9.75 -5.97 5.05
C TYR A 241 9.99 -7.00 6.15
N LYS A 242 11.22 -7.06 6.63
CA LYS A 242 11.59 -7.72 7.87
C LYS A 242 11.82 -6.65 8.95
N ALA A 243 11.14 -6.81 10.08
CA ALA A 243 11.27 -5.93 11.24
C ALA A 243 12.40 -6.41 12.18
N THR A 244 13.26 -5.48 12.59
CA THR A 244 14.28 -5.71 13.61
C THR A 244 14.11 -4.66 14.72
N TYR A 245 13.98 -5.13 15.97
CA TYR A 245 13.82 -4.28 17.14
C TYR A 245 15.11 -4.16 17.91
N LYS A 246 15.43 -2.93 18.31
CA LYS A 246 16.54 -2.63 19.21
C LYS A 246 16.08 -1.65 20.26
N GLU A 247 16.18 -2.04 21.53
CA GLU A 247 16.00 -1.11 22.65
C GLU A 247 17.13 -0.08 22.62
N LEU A 248 16.77 1.20 22.80
CA LEU A 248 17.75 2.26 22.90
C LEU A 248 18.25 2.29 24.34
N ASN A 249 19.51 1.93 24.54
CA ASN A 249 20.17 2.04 25.84
C ASN A 249 20.31 3.52 26.20
N THR A 250 19.32 4.07 26.90
CA THR A 250 19.52 5.29 27.68
C THR A 250 20.41 4.91 28.85
N GLU A 251 21.56 5.57 29.03
CA GLU A 251 22.45 5.24 30.14
C GLU A 251 21.65 5.25 31.44
N SER A 252 21.70 4.14 32.18
CA SER A 252 21.01 3.98 33.46
C SER A 252 21.78 4.75 34.53
N ASP A 253 21.90 6.05 34.34
CA ASP A 253 22.46 6.92 35.36
C ASP A 253 21.37 7.18 36.38
N ASN A 254 21.60 6.68 37.59
CA ASN A 254 20.85 6.94 38.82
C ASN A 254 20.75 8.45 39.19
N ASN A 255 21.03 9.37 38.26
CA ASN A 255 21.05 10.82 38.44
C ASN A 255 19.74 11.53 38.02
N GLY A 256 18.73 10.82 37.51
CA GLY A 256 17.43 11.42 37.21
C GLY A 256 17.35 12.23 35.91
N ASN A 257 18.32 12.09 35.00
CA ASN A 257 18.35 12.75 33.68
C ASN A 257 17.41 12.09 32.64
N ARG A 258 16.21 11.66 33.06
CA ARG A 258 15.20 11.13 32.14
C ARG A 258 13.80 11.43 32.64
N PRO A 259 12.83 11.60 31.73
CA PRO A 259 11.46 11.78 32.14
C PRO A 259 10.93 10.54 32.89
N LYS A 260 10.11 10.79 33.91
CA LYS A 260 9.31 9.73 34.53
C LYS A 260 8.37 9.08 33.52
N SER A 261 8.07 7.81 33.77
CA SER A 261 6.99 7.08 33.11
C SER A 261 5.69 7.90 33.20
N ARG A 262 5.04 8.11 32.06
CA ARG A 262 3.89 9.00 31.91
C ARG A 262 2.98 8.50 30.82
N ASN A 263 1.76 9.04 30.78
CA ASN A 263 0.77 8.79 29.74
C ASN A 263 0.25 10.09 29.13
N ASN A 264 -0.19 10.02 27.86
CA ASN A 264 -0.84 11.13 27.14
C ASN A 264 0.01 12.41 27.08
N ALA A 265 1.33 12.29 27.05
CA ALA A 265 2.23 13.40 26.79
C ALA A 265 2.10 13.85 25.32
N ALA A 266 2.38 15.12 25.06
CA ALA A 266 2.47 15.63 23.70
C ALA A 266 3.88 15.43 23.17
N TYR A 267 4.01 14.88 21.96
CA TYR A 267 5.29 14.62 21.31
C TYR A 267 5.35 15.31 19.95
N THR A 268 6.55 15.73 19.54
CA THR A 268 6.82 16.16 18.17
C THR A 268 8.27 15.89 17.77
N PHE A 269 8.54 15.86 16.47
CA PHE A 269 9.85 15.48 15.93
C PHE A 269 10.46 16.60 15.08
N ASP A 270 11.62 17.10 15.50
CA ASP A 270 12.50 17.90 14.66
C ASP A 270 13.37 16.96 13.82
N ARG A 271 12.92 16.76 12.59
CA ARG A 271 13.56 15.89 11.61
C ARG A 271 14.97 16.33 11.24
N ASN A 272 15.25 17.64 11.20
CA ASN A 272 16.53 18.16 10.75
C ASN A 272 17.63 17.95 11.81
N ARG A 273 17.28 18.16 13.09
CA ARG A 273 18.22 17.96 14.20
C ARG A 273 18.21 16.53 14.75
N GLN A 274 17.17 15.76 14.40
CA GLN A 274 16.87 14.43 14.94
C GLN A 274 16.59 14.49 16.45
N LEU A 275 15.73 15.43 16.85
CA LEU A 275 15.33 15.65 18.23
C LEU A 275 13.84 15.36 18.41
N ILE A 276 13.46 14.66 19.48
CA ILE A 276 12.06 14.44 19.84
C ILE A 276 11.76 15.28 21.08
N TYR A 277 10.80 16.20 20.97
CA TYR A 277 10.35 17.00 22.11
C TYR A 277 9.11 16.36 22.73
N MET A 278 9.03 16.42 24.06
CA MET A 278 7.93 15.87 24.85
C MET A 278 7.48 16.89 25.90
N PHE A 279 6.18 17.16 25.98
CA PHE A 279 5.60 18.09 26.94
C PHE A 279 4.44 17.47 27.73
N GLY A 280 4.46 17.67 29.04
CA GLY A 280 3.37 17.32 29.95
C GLY A 280 3.07 15.82 30.02
N GLY A 281 1.78 15.47 30.03
CA GLY A 281 1.29 14.13 30.30
C GLY A 281 0.94 13.96 31.78
N SER A 282 0.72 12.72 32.21
CA SER A 282 0.47 12.40 33.62
C SER A 282 1.30 11.21 34.07
N ASP A 283 1.92 11.32 35.24
CA ASP A 283 2.42 10.16 35.96
C ASP A 283 1.27 9.46 36.73
N GLU A 284 1.60 8.53 37.63
CA GLU A 284 0.60 7.80 38.43
C GLU A 284 -0.24 8.71 39.34
N THR A 285 0.22 9.94 39.62
CA THR A 285 -0.30 10.81 40.68
C THR A 285 -0.67 12.21 40.22
N ASN A 286 0.02 12.78 39.24
CA ASN A 286 -0.08 14.19 38.88
C ASN A 286 -0.11 14.41 37.36
N GLU A 287 -0.81 15.46 36.95
CA GLU A 287 -0.61 16.08 35.63
C GLU A 287 0.70 16.87 35.65
N LEU A 288 1.47 16.78 34.56
CA LEU A 288 2.81 17.33 34.44
C LEU A 288 2.84 18.52 33.46
N ASN A 289 3.78 19.42 33.66
CA ASN A 289 4.13 20.54 32.76
C ASN A 289 5.62 20.60 32.44
N ASP A 290 6.36 19.55 32.77
CA ASP A 290 7.77 19.44 32.43
C ASP A 290 7.95 19.29 30.92
N PHE A 291 9.09 19.76 30.42
CA PHE A 291 9.40 19.80 29.00
C PHE A 291 10.75 19.15 28.75
N TRP A 292 10.78 18.15 27.86
CA TRP A 292 11.94 17.30 27.64
C TRP A 292 12.29 17.22 26.17
N VAL A 293 13.56 16.98 25.88
CA VAL A 293 14.06 16.65 24.54
C VAL A 293 14.90 15.37 24.59
N PHE A 294 14.67 14.50 23.61
CA PHE A 294 15.46 13.32 23.36
C PHE A 294 16.32 13.52 22.12
N ASP A 295 17.64 13.40 22.28
CA ASP A 295 18.60 13.45 21.18
C ASP A 295 18.80 12.04 20.62
N LEU A 296 18.27 11.79 19.40
CA LEU A 296 18.36 10.47 18.76
C LEU A 296 19.79 10.08 18.37
N LYS A 297 20.71 11.03 18.24
CA LYS A 297 22.11 10.75 17.90
C LYS A 297 22.87 10.28 19.13
N LYS A 298 22.55 10.84 20.30
CA LYS A 298 23.18 10.49 21.57
C LYS A 298 22.44 9.41 22.35
N ASN A 299 21.15 9.20 22.05
CA ASN A 299 20.21 8.43 22.86
C ASN A 299 20.11 8.95 24.30
N GLU A 300 20.02 10.26 24.45
CA GLU A 300 20.02 10.95 25.75
C GLU A 300 18.79 11.86 25.88
N TRP A 301 18.19 11.85 27.07
CA TRP A 301 17.17 12.81 27.47
C TRP A 301 17.80 14.04 28.14
N SER A 302 17.17 15.20 27.96
CA SER A 302 17.51 16.42 28.68
C SER A 302 16.23 17.20 28.98
N GLU A 303 16.11 17.68 30.22
CA GLU A 303 15.02 18.58 30.60
C GLU A 303 15.31 19.98 30.05
N ILE A 304 14.27 20.64 29.54
CA ILE A 304 14.31 22.01 29.06
C ILE A 304 13.66 22.90 30.11
N GLU A 305 14.49 23.53 30.93
CA GLU A 305 14.03 24.58 31.84
C GLU A 305 13.53 25.78 31.02
N SER A 306 12.24 26.05 31.11
CA SER A 306 11.59 27.14 30.37
C SER A 306 10.51 27.82 31.21
N GLU A 307 10.41 29.14 31.07
CA GLU A 307 9.43 29.95 31.80
C GLU A 307 8.18 30.23 30.95
N ASN A 308 7.08 30.61 31.62
CA ASN A 308 5.80 31.00 30.99
C ASN A 308 5.14 29.92 30.13
N GLY A 309 5.48 28.66 30.39
CA GLY A 309 4.91 27.51 29.70
C GLY A 309 3.45 27.24 30.04
N PRO A 310 2.79 26.37 29.25
CA PRO A 310 1.43 25.95 29.52
C PRO A 310 1.30 25.33 30.93
N SER A 311 0.14 25.48 31.54
CA SER A 311 -0.20 24.76 32.78
C SER A 311 -0.12 23.24 32.61
N PRO A 312 0.10 22.47 33.70
CA PRO A 312 0.16 21.00 33.65
C PRO A 312 -1.05 20.44 32.92
N ARG A 313 -0.84 19.54 31.95
CA ARG A 313 -1.92 19.07 31.06
C ARG A 313 -1.63 17.69 30.46
N ILE A 314 -2.72 16.99 30.15
CA ILE A 314 -2.73 15.71 29.44
C ILE A 314 -3.47 15.83 28.10
N GLY A 315 -3.08 15.00 27.13
CA GLY A 315 -3.84 14.85 25.87
C GLY A 315 -3.76 16.04 24.91
N SER A 316 -2.83 16.99 25.16
CA SER A 316 -2.44 18.01 24.19
C SER A 316 -1.73 17.39 23.00
N LYS A 317 -1.71 18.09 21.86
CA LYS A 317 -0.90 17.74 20.69
C LYS A 317 0.11 18.82 20.38
N MET A 318 1.19 18.43 19.71
CA MET A 318 2.32 19.30 19.41
C MET A 318 2.83 19.08 17.99
N VAL A 319 3.16 20.18 17.31
CA VAL A 319 3.81 20.16 15.99
C VAL A 319 5.04 21.06 16.00
N PHE A 320 6.09 20.66 15.27
CA PHE A 320 7.30 21.43 15.08
C PHE A 320 7.26 22.16 13.74
N ASP A 321 7.47 23.48 13.73
CA ASP A 321 7.73 24.27 12.53
C ASP A 321 9.25 24.36 12.30
N THR A 322 9.73 23.57 11.34
CA THR A 322 11.13 23.49 10.98
C THR A 322 11.71 24.81 10.48
N ASP A 323 10.92 25.60 9.75
CA ASP A 323 11.39 26.86 9.16
C ASP A 323 11.42 27.98 10.21
N GLY A 324 10.44 28.00 11.11
CA GLY A 324 10.38 28.94 12.23
C GLY A 324 11.27 28.56 13.41
N ASN A 325 11.74 27.30 13.49
CA ASN A 325 12.39 26.71 14.68
C ASN A 325 11.52 26.89 15.94
N GLN A 326 10.23 26.53 15.81
CA GLN A 326 9.18 26.78 16.81
C GLN A 326 8.31 25.54 17.02
N LEU A 327 7.74 25.39 18.21
CA LEU A 327 6.74 24.34 18.51
C LEU A 327 5.41 24.98 18.83
N PHE A 328 4.31 24.33 18.45
CA PHE A 328 2.96 24.78 18.76
C PHE A 328 2.23 23.71 19.56
N VAL A 329 1.59 24.09 20.66
CA VAL A 329 0.89 23.18 21.57
C VAL A 329 -0.54 23.65 21.78
N ILE A 330 -1.50 22.75 21.56
CA ILE A 330 -2.93 23.02 21.78
C ILE A 330 -3.67 21.79 22.31
N GLY A 331 -4.81 22.06 22.93
CA GLY A 331 -5.76 21.08 23.41
C GLY A 331 -5.38 20.50 24.77
N ARG A 332 -6.36 19.83 25.37
CA ARG A 332 -6.29 19.31 26.72
C ARG A 332 -7.43 18.32 26.96
N LYS A 333 -7.16 17.27 27.72
CA LYS A 333 -8.17 16.37 28.26
C LYS A 333 -8.56 16.78 29.68
N SER A 334 -9.85 16.86 29.95
CA SER A 334 -10.37 17.10 31.31
C SER A 334 -10.24 15.81 32.13
N SER A 335 -9.50 15.85 33.25
CA SER A 335 -9.31 14.69 34.12
C SER A 335 -10.44 14.51 35.14
N LYS A 336 -11.14 15.61 35.49
CA LYS A 336 -12.18 15.64 36.54
C LYS A 336 -13.58 16.07 36.08
N GLY A 337 -13.80 16.24 34.77
CA GLY A 337 -15.11 16.54 34.15
C GLY A 337 -15.66 17.96 34.38
N ASN A 338 -15.29 18.63 35.48
CA ASN A 338 -15.86 19.91 35.91
C ASN A 338 -14.90 21.11 35.83
N GLU A 339 -13.77 20.99 35.14
CA GLU A 339 -12.76 22.05 35.05
C GLU A 339 -12.98 22.93 33.81
N ASN A 340 -13.40 24.18 33.99
CA ASN A 340 -13.58 25.16 32.91
C ASN A 340 -12.23 25.65 32.35
N PHE A 341 -11.59 24.81 31.54
CA PHE A 341 -10.45 25.18 30.73
C PHE A 341 -10.83 26.09 29.56
N ARG A 342 -9.90 26.95 29.17
CA ARG A 342 -9.95 27.71 27.92
C ARG A 342 -9.15 27.00 26.84
N SER A 343 -9.44 27.28 25.57
CA SER A 343 -8.73 26.69 24.43
C SER A 343 -7.44 27.45 24.15
N ASP A 344 -6.55 27.47 25.15
CA ASP A 344 -5.29 28.21 25.11
C ASP A 344 -4.32 27.61 24.08
N PHE A 345 -3.58 28.49 23.39
CA PHE A 345 -2.68 28.10 22.32
C PHE A 345 -1.29 28.70 22.52
N TYR A 346 -0.29 27.83 22.63
CA TYR A 346 1.08 28.22 22.96
C TYR A 346 2.03 27.94 21.81
N LEU A 347 3.04 28.78 21.72
CA LEU A 347 4.24 28.59 20.93
C LEU A 347 5.47 28.51 21.83
N TYR A 348 6.39 27.60 21.53
CA TYR A 348 7.72 27.58 22.08
C TYR A 348 8.72 28.04 21.04
N ASP A 349 9.47 29.10 21.33
CA ASP A 349 10.59 29.55 20.48
C ASP A 349 11.87 28.85 20.95
N VAL A 350 12.35 27.90 20.15
CA VAL A 350 13.55 27.11 20.47
C VAL A 350 14.80 27.98 20.55
N SER A 351 14.87 29.05 19.77
CA SER A 351 16.04 29.94 19.73
C SER A 351 16.11 30.83 20.97
N ARG A 352 14.95 31.20 21.52
CA ARG A 352 14.83 32.04 22.71
C ARG A 352 14.68 31.27 24.02
N ASN A 353 14.46 29.95 23.94
CA ASN A 353 14.19 29.09 25.09
C ASN A 353 13.02 29.61 25.94
N SER A 354 11.92 30.01 25.29
CA SER A 354 10.79 30.68 25.95
C SER A 354 9.45 30.33 25.33
N TRP A 355 8.43 30.15 26.17
CA TRP A 355 7.05 30.01 25.73
C TRP A 355 6.39 31.37 25.50
N ILE A 356 5.49 31.41 24.51
CA ILE A 356 4.68 32.55 24.12
C ILE A 356 3.23 32.06 24.05
N LEU A 357 2.36 32.67 24.84
CA LEU A 357 0.92 32.48 24.72
C LEU A 357 0.44 33.24 23.48
N ILE A 358 -0.02 32.52 22.46
CA ILE A 358 -0.53 33.10 21.22
C ILE A 358 -1.96 33.63 21.45
N CYS A 359 -2.79 32.81 22.07
CA CYS A 359 -4.21 33.12 22.28
C CYS A 359 -4.71 32.47 23.57
N GLU A 360 -5.45 33.23 24.40
CA GLU A 360 -6.06 32.73 25.64
C GLU A 360 -7.19 31.73 25.38
N ASP A 361 -7.95 31.91 24.29
CA ASP A 361 -9.04 31.02 23.88
C ASP A 361 -9.27 31.10 22.37
N THR A 362 -8.75 30.10 21.66
CA THR A 362 -8.85 30.02 20.20
C THR A 362 -10.30 29.98 19.69
N SER A 363 -11.28 29.58 20.52
CA SER A 363 -12.69 29.58 20.10
C SER A 363 -13.29 30.97 19.92
N LEU A 364 -12.67 32.00 20.50
CA LEU A 364 -13.03 33.40 20.29
C LEU A 364 -12.48 33.95 18.97
N GLU A 365 -11.54 33.25 18.34
CA GLU A 365 -10.83 33.66 17.12
C GLU A 365 -11.07 32.70 15.95
N ASN A 366 -12.24 32.07 15.89
CA ASN A 366 -12.64 31.07 14.89
C ASN A 366 -11.80 29.78 14.88
N GLY A 367 -10.98 29.56 15.91
CA GLY A 367 -10.26 28.33 16.14
C GLY A 367 -11.08 27.28 16.89
N PRO A 368 -10.47 26.14 17.23
CA PRO A 368 -11.16 25.05 17.91
C PRO A 368 -11.51 25.41 19.37
N HIS A 369 -12.62 24.87 19.87
CA HIS A 369 -12.85 24.81 21.32
C HIS A 369 -11.87 23.84 21.99
N VAL A 370 -11.88 23.81 23.33
CA VAL A 370 -11.02 22.91 24.11
C VAL A 370 -11.25 21.45 23.67
N VAL A 371 -10.21 20.86 23.09
CA VAL A 371 -10.31 19.58 22.39
C VAL A 371 -9.27 18.58 22.91
N SER A 372 -9.68 17.33 23.09
CA SER A 372 -8.81 16.18 23.37
C SER A 372 -8.87 15.14 22.25
N ASP A 373 -7.85 14.30 22.12
CA ASP A 373 -7.78 13.20 21.14
C ASP A 373 -7.92 13.65 19.67
N HIS A 374 -7.69 14.94 19.42
CA HIS A 374 -7.52 15.50 18.07
C HIS A 374 -6.16 15.11 17.52
N GLN A 375 -5.98 15.29 16.22
CA GLN A 375 -4.67 15.18 15.58
C GLN A 375 -4.23 16.53 15.02
N MET A 376 -2.92 16.71 14.94
CA MET A 376 -2.29 17.88 14.35
C MET A 376 -1.22 17.46 13.35
N CYS A 377 -1.13 18.18 12.23
CA CYS A 377 0.01 18.12 11.32
C CYS A 377 0.31 19.52 10.77
N ILE A 378 1.46 19.70 10.15
CA ILE A 378 1.91 20.99 9.63
C ILE A 378 2.33 20.84 8.17
N SER A 379 1.99 21.84 7.36
CA SER A 379 2.63 22.09 6.08
C SER A 379 3.75 23.09 6.29
N HIS A 380 4.99 22.65 6.12
CA HIS A 380 6.16 23.53 6.27
C HIS A 380 6.18 24.60 5.16
N GLU A 381 5.95 24.19 3.91
CA GLU A 381 5.88 25.10 2.76
C GLU A 381 4.86 26.22 2.95
N LEU A 382 3.65 25.89 3.40
CA LEU A 382 2.57 26.86 3.61
C LEU A 382 2.60 27.52 4.99
N ARG A 383 3.52 27.11 5.87
CA ARG A 383 3.53 27.45 7.30
C ARG A 383 2.13 27.43 7.91
N THR A 384 1.41 26.34 7.68
CA THR A 384 0.00 26.18 8.08
C THR A 384 -0.17 24.90 8.89
N ILE A 385 -0.77 25.03 10.08
CA ILE A 385 -1.06 23.92 10.98
C ILE A 385 -2.49 23.47 10.75
N TYR A 386 -2.69 22.17 10.60
CA TYR A 386 -4.00 21.56 10.41
C TYR A 386 -4.38 20.80 11.67
N ILE A 387 -5.64 20.98 12.12
CA ILE A 387 -6.17 20.35 13.33
C ILE A 387 -7.50 19.69 12.98
N PHE A 388 -7.61 18.39 13.27
CA PHE A 388 -8.82 17.64 12.93
C PHE A 388 -9.29 16.73 14.06
N GLY A 389 -10.63 16.68 14.20
CA GLY A 389 -11.32 15.73 15.05
C GLY A 389 -11.09 15.98 16.53
N GLY A 390 -11.17 14.92 17.33
CA GLY A 390 -11.13 15.05 18.78
C GLY A 390 -12.51 15.30 19.41
N LYS A 391 -12.60 15.10 20.72
CA LYS A 391 -13.81 15.35 21.52
C LYS A 391 -13.71 16.73 22.16
N LEU A 392 -14.81 17.48 22.14
CA LEU A 392 -14.88 18.76 22.85
C LEU A 392 -15.03 18.51 24.35
N THR A 393 -14.26 19.24 25.14
CA THR A 393 -14.29 19.19 26.61
C THR A 393 -15.06 20.40 27.15
N ASN A 394 -15.71 20.25 28.31
CA ASN A 394 -16.47 21.29 29.03
C ASN A 394 -17.76 21.78 28.34
N ARG A 395 -18.75 20.90 28.14
CA ARG A 395 -20.11 21.30 27.75
C ARG A 395 -21.16 20.80 28.75
N PRO A 396 -22.21 21.59 29.02
CA PRO A 396 -23.17 21.33 30.10
C PRO A 396 -24.06 20.08 29.91
N ASP A 397 -24.14 19.52 28.69
CA ASP A 397 -24.85 18.27 28.40
C ASP A 397 -23.86 17.09 28.28
N ASP A 398 -23.48 16.52 29.42
CA ASP A 398 -22.52 15.41 29.53
C ASP A 398 -22.92 14.10 28.81
N ASN A 399 -24.15 14.02 28.29
CA ASN A 399 -24.68 12.78 27.70
C ASN A 399 -24.45 12.63 26.19
N ALA A 400 -23.97 13.65 25.47
CA ALA A 400 -23.72 13.56 24.03
C ALA A 400 -22.22 13.75 23.69
N ASP A 401 -21.63 12.78 23.00
CA ASP A 401 -20.29 12.93 22.45
C ASP A 401 -20.28 14.00 21.35
N VAL A 402 -19.81 15.20 21.69
CA VAL A 402 -19.59 16.30 20.72
C VAL A 402 -18.14 16.30 20.25
N TYR A 403 -17.97 16.38 18.94
CA TYR A 403 -16.66 16.34 18.29
C TYR A 403 -16.27 17.73 17.76
N SER A 404 -14.96 17.98 17.66
CA SER A 404 -14.44 19.19 17.03
C SER A 404 -14.56 19.12 15.50
N ASP A 405 -14.32 20.26 14.85
CA ASP A 405 -14.34 20.42 13.39
C ASP A 405 -12.94 20.21 12.78
N PHE A 406 -12.77 20.54 11.50
CA PHE A 406 -11.47 20.59 10.80
C PHE A 406 -11.03 22.05 10.61
N TYR A 407 -9.87 22.43 11.18
CA TYR A 407 -9.32 23.77 11.14
C TYR A 407 -7.95 23.83 10.46
N ALA A 408 -7.63 25.00 9.91
CA ALA A 408 -6.29 25.42 9.51
C ALA A 408 -5.90 26.70 10.27
N TYR A 409 -4.68 26.73 10.79
CA TYR A 409 -4.07 27.90 11.42
C TYR A 409 -2.89 28.36 10.58
N HIS A 410 -2.94 29.61 10.12
CA HIS A 410 -1.88 30.20 9.30
C HIS A 410 -0.88 30.93 10.20
N ILE A 411 0.34 30.39 10.30
CA ILE A 411 1.36 30.88 11.25
C ILE A 411 1.74 32.33 10.94
N ASN A 412 1.91 32.66 9.65
CA ASN A 412 2.37 33.99 9.23
C ASN A 412 1.37 35.11 9.55
N THR A 413 0.07 34.82 9.50
CA THR A 413 -0.99 35.82 9.72
C THR A 413 -1.61 35.72 11.11
N ASN A 414 -1.30 34.68 11.89
CA ASN A 414 -1.92 34.38 13.17
C ASN A 414 -3.46 34.32 13.07
N THR A 415 -3.97 33.55 12.10
CA THR A 415 -5.42 33.46 11.84
C THR A 415 -5.88 32.03 11.69
N TRP A 416 -7.07 31.73 12.24
CA TRP A 416 -7.77 30.46 12.07
C TRP A 416 -8.78 30.50 10.92
N ASN A 417 -8.84 29.39 10.19
CA ASN A 417 -9.84 29.11 9.17
C ASN A 417 -10.49 27.76 9.46
N LYS A 418 -11.83 27.73 9.57
CA LYS A 418 -12.58 26.48 9.64
C LYS A 418 -12.79 25.93 8.23
N LEU A 419 -12.26 24.74 7.97
CA LEU A 419 -12.31 24.10 6.65
C LEU A 419 -13.58 23.25 6.47
N PHE A 420 -13.89 22.41 7.47
CA PHE A 420 -15.05 21.52 7.43
C PHE A 420 -15.70 21.48 8.80
N VAL A 421 -17.03 21.50 8.84
CA VAL A 421 -17.78 21.25 10.08
C VAL A 421 -17.93 19.75 10.34
N ASP A 422 -18.12 19.37 11.60
CA ASP A 422 -18.51 18.00 11.91
C ASP A 422 -19.87 17.65 11.30
N THR A 423 -20.02 16.42 10.81
CA THR A 423 -21.30 15.93 10.25
C THR A 423 -22.51 15.99 11.19
N ALA A 424 -22.33 16.01 12.52
CA ALA A 424 -23.43 16.19 13.47
C ALA A 424 -23.66 17.67 13.83
N HIS A 425 -22.86 18.59 13.29
CA HIS A 425 -23.05 20.02 13.49
C HIS A 425 -24.33 20.48 12.77
N PRO A 426 -25.16 21.36 13.36
CA PRO A 426 -26.41 21.83 12.72
C PRO A 426 -26.22 22.41 11.31
N LEU A 427 -25.09 23.07 11.08
CA LEU A 427 -24.72 23.65 9.77
C LEU A 427 -24.42 22.60 8.68
N ALA A 428 -24.13 21.34 9.04
CA ALA A 428 -23.82 20.30 8.07
C ALA A 428 -25.02 19.91 7.19
N ALA A 429 -26.24 20.30 7.57
CA ALA A 429 -27.44 20.12 6.74
C ALA A 429 -27.48 21.05 5.52
N ASN A 430 -26.68 22.11 5.50
CA ASN A 430 -26.59 23.02 4.36
C ASN A 430 -25.64 22.44 3.28
N PRO A 431 -26.09 22.23 2.03
CA PRO A 431 -25.26 21.67 0.96
C PRO A 431 -24.06 22.55 0.58
N ASP A 432 -24.09 23.85 0.87
CA ASP A 432 -22.97 24.77 0.60
C ASP A 432 -21.86 24.67 1.66
N ILE A 433 -22.12 23.98 2.78
CA ILE A 433 -21.16 23.83 3.89
C ILE A 433 -20.51 22.47 3.81
N GLN A 434 -19.19 22.47 3.65
CA GLN A 434 -18.42 21.25 3.64
C GLN A 434 -18.40 20.63 5.05
N SER A 435 -18.67 19.32 5.12
CA SER A 435 -18.67 18.57 6.38
C SER A 435 -17.85 17.30 6.30
N VAL A 436 -17.35 16.85 7.46
CA VAL A 436 -16.55 15.64 7.61
C VAL A 436 -16.92 14.94 8.92
N LYS A 437 -16.90 13.59 8.93
CA LYS A 437 -17.21 12.82 10.14
C LYS A 437 -16.02 12.89 11.10
N SER A 438 -16.08 13.75 12.09
CA SER A 438 -15.07 13.86 13.15
C SER A 438 -15.04 12.64 14.05
N ARG A 439 -13.86 12.38 14.63
CA ARG A 439 -13.51 11.12 15.30
C ARG A 439 -12.35 11.32 16.27
N ILE A 440 -12.19 10.41 17.21
CA ILE A 440 -11.04 10.31 18.13
C ILE A 440 -10.14 9.14 17.75
N ASN A 441 -8.92 9.07 18.28
CA ASN A 441 -8.00 7.93 18.11
C ASN A 441 -7.60 7.61 16.65
N HIS A 442 -7.84 8.54 15.74
CA HIS A 442 -7.45 8.45 14.33
C HIS A 442 -5.99 8.90 14.15
N SER A 443 -5.41 8.58 12.99
CA SER A 443 -4.14 9.16 12.55
C SER A 443 -4.39 10.24 11.49
N MET A 444 -3.56 11.28 11.51
CA MET A 444 -3.54 12.33 10.50
C MET A 444 -2.10 12.62 10.10
N LEU A 445 -1.79 12.52 8.81
CA LEU A 445 -0.44 12.68 8.27
C LEU A 445 -0.45 13.66 7.10
N TYR A 446 0.54 14.55 7.02
CA TYR A 446 0.78 15.41 5.86
C TYR A 446 1.86 14.80 4.97
N ASP A 447 1.65 14.76 3.66
CA ASP A 447 2.70 14.45 2.66
C ASP A 447 3.07 15.73 1.92
N ASP A 448 4.23 16.29 2.25
CA ASP A 448 4.77 17.53 1.67
C ASP A 448 4.89 17.44 0.13
N ARG A 449 5.21 16.27 -0.42
CA ARG A 449 5.52 16.13 -1.86
C ARG A 449 4.29 16.31 -2.74
N CYS A 450 3.14 15.88 -2.23
CA CYS A 450 1.89 15.92 -2.97
C CYS A 450 0.84 16.83 -2.34
N ARG A 451 1.24 17.55 -1.28
CA ARG A 451 0.42 18.55 -0.56
C ARG A 451 -0.94 18.00 -0.14
N LYS A 452 -0.93 16.81 0.48
CA LYS A 452 -2.14 16.10 0.91
C LYS A 452 -2.10 15.74 2.38
N ILE A 453 -3.28 15.76 3.00
CA ILE A 453 -3.50 15.23 4.35
C ILE A 453 -4.23 13.90 4.23
N TYR A 454 -3.68 12.88 4.86
CA TYR A 454 -4.27 11.55 4.96
C TYR A 454 -4.83 11.35 6.37
N ILE A 455 -6.12 10.99 6.45
CA ILE A 455 -6.84 10.78 7.71
C ILE A 455 -7.46 9.39 7.66
N PHE A 456 -7.16 8.53 8.63
CA PHE A 456 -7.68 7.17 8.64
C PHE A 456 -7.78 6.60 10.05
N GLY A 457 -8.67 5.61 10.17
CA GLY A 457 -8.98 4.95 11.43
C GLY A 457 -9.72 5.85 12.43
N GLY A 458 -9.64 5.44 13.69
CA GLY A 458 -10.30 6.09 14.81
C GLY A 458 -11.73 5.60 15.05
N GLN A 459 -12.38 6.25 16.01
CA GLN A 459 -13.72 5.89 16.47
C GLN A 459 -14.59 7.13 16.70
N ARG A 460 -15.90 6.94 16.57
CA ARG A 460 -16.92 7.92 16.92
C ARG A 460 -17.97 7.22 17.77
N GLY A 461 -18.02 7.55 19.06
CA GLY A 461 -18.82 6.85 20.05
C GLY A 461 -18.38 5.39 20.10
N LYS A 462 -19.31 4.48 19.78
CA LYS A 462 -19.04 3.03 19.70
C LYS A 462 -18.71 2.54 18.28
N GLU A 463 -18.80 3.43 17.27
CA GLU A 463 -18.55 3.08 15.87
C GLU A 463 -17.07 3.26 15.52
N ASN A 464 -16.49 2.26 14.83
CA ASN A 464 -15.17 2.41 14.24
C ASN A 464 -15.27 3.09 12.87
N CYS A 465 -14.36 4.02 12.60
CA CYS A 465 -14.24 4.68 11.31
C CYS A 465 -13.31 3.85 10.40
N SER A 466 -13.89 3.18 9.41
CA SER A 466 -13.15 2.35 8.44
C SER A 466 -12.75 3.10 7.17
N ASP A 467 -13.16 4.36 7.03
CA ASP A 467 -12.84 5.21 5.89
C ASP A 467 -11.38 5.68 5.96
N PHE A 468 -10.76 5.74 4.78
CA PHE A 468 -9.49 6.38 4.56
C PHE A 468 -9.78 7.66 3.77
N LEU A 469 -9.56 8.82 4.36
CA LEU A 469 -9.78 10.12 3.75
C LEU A 469 -8.47 10.75 3.28
N LYS A 470 -8.56 11.52 2.21
CA LYS A 470 -7.47 12.28 1.59
C LYS A 470 -7.97 13.68 1.27
N TYR A 471 -7.39 14.67 1.93
CA TYR A 471 -7.64 16.09 1.69
C TYR A 471 -6.52 16.66 0.83
N ASN A 472 -6.87 17.29 -0.29
CA ASN A 472 -5.95 18.03 -1.12
C ASN A 472 -5.98 19.51 -0.70
N VAL A 473 -4.85 20.05 -0.25
CA VAL A 473 -4.78 21.42 0.26
C VAL A 473 -4.87 22.47 -0.84
N ASP A 474 -4.56 22.12 -2.10
CA ASP A 474 -4.55 23.05 -3.23
C ASP A 474 -5.94 23.24 -3.81
N THR A 475 -6.68 22.15 -3.92
CA THR A 475 -8.06 22.15 -4.45
C THR A 475 -9.10 22.27 -3.36
N HIS A 476 -8.70 22.20 -2.08
CA HIS A 476 -9.58 22.15 -0.91
C HIS A 476 -10.66 21.05 -1.00
N THR A 477 -10.30 19.89 -1.58
CA THR A 477 -11.24 18.77 -1.76
C THR A 477 -10.90 17.60 -0.85
N LEU A 478 -11.93 17.03 -0.23
CA LEU A 478 -11.84 15.81 0.59
C LEU A 478 -12.40 14.62 -0.18
N THR A 479 -11.61 13.56 -0.32
CA THR A 479 -11.96 12.36 -1.08
C THR A 479 -11.68 11.10 -0.27
N SER A 480 -12.41 10.01 -0.54
CA SER A 480 -12.11 8.71 0.06
C SER A 480 -11.04 7.98 -0.78
N VAL A 481 -10.07 7.38 -0.10
CA VAL A 481 -9.10 6.46 -0.70
C VAL A 481 -9.70 5.06 -0.63
N GLN A 482 -9.82 4.41 -1.78
CA GLN A 482 -10.15 2.99 -1.86
C GLN A 482 -8.92 2.19 -1.45
N THR A 483 -9.11 1.19 -0.59
CA THR A 483 -8.00 0.39 -0.09
C THR A 483 -8.29 -1.08 -0.23
N THR A 484 -7.26 -1.84 -0.57
CA THR A 484 -7.29 -3.31 -0.63
C THR A 484 -6.39 -3.87 0.46
N ILE A 485 -6.77 -4.99 1.03
CA ILE A 485 -5.98 -5.72 2.04
C ILE A 485 -5.52 -7.02 1.40
N THR A 486 -4.21 -7.28 1.39
CA THR A 486 -3.63 -8.42 0.67
C THR A 486 -3.72 -9.76 1.41
N GLU A 487 -4.08 -9.79 2.70
CA GLU A 487 -4.02 -11.02 3.52
C GLU A 487 -5.40 -11.55 3.95
N ALA A 488 -5.56 -12.88 3.85
CA ALA A 488 -6.79 -13.62 4.16
C ALA A 488 -7.17 -13.60 5.65
N ASP A 489 -6.20 -13.38 6.55
CA ASP A 489 -6.42 -13.37 8.00
C ASP A 489 -7.08 -12.07 8.51
N ALA A 490 -7.24 -11.07 7.64
CA ALA A 490 -8.01 -9.85 7.92
C ALA A 490 -9.48 -9.95 7.48
N ALA A 491 -9.91 -11.07 6.90
CA ALA A 491 -11.26 -11.27 6.39
C ALA A 491 -12.29 -11.30 7.53
N GLY A 492 -12.77 -10.12 7.93
CA GLY A 492 -13.88 -9.95 8.87
C GLY A 492 -13.65 -8.94 10.00
N GLN A 493 -12.42 -8.47 10.22
CA GLN A 493 -12.13 -7.44 11.23
C GLN A 493 -11.86 -6.09 10.56
N SER A 494 -12.49 -5.02 11.09
CA SER A 494 -12.10 -3.65 10.73
C SER A 494 -10.65 -3.46 11.15
N ILE A 495 -9.73 -3.32 10.19
CA ILE A 495 -8.29 -3.17 10.45
C ILE A 495 -7.94 -1.88 11.22
N PHE A 496 -8.92 -0.99 11.46
CA PHE A 496 -8.72 0.28 12.15
C PHE A 496 -9.57 0.45 13.42
N THR A 497 -9.61 -0.54 14.30
CA THR A 497 -10.25 -0.38 15.63
C THR A 497 -9.24 0.04 16.70
N GLY A 498 -9.46 1.17 17.36
CA GLY A 498 -8.66 1.65 18.51
C GLY A 498 -7.68 2.79 18.20
N ILE A 499 -6.72 3.01 19.11
CA ILE A 499 -5.66 4.04 18.95
C ILE A 499 -4.74 3.62 17.82
N LEU A 500 -4.69 4.47 16.80
CA LEU A 500 -3.80 4.32 15.66
C LEU A 500 -2.73 5.41 15.72
N ILE A 501 -1.47 4.98 15.74
CA ILE A 501 -0.33 5.88 15.58
C ILE A 501 0.33 5.53 14.26
N ALA A 502 0.57 6.53 13.44
CA ALA A 502 1.13 6.31 12.12
C ALA A 502 2.22 7.32 11.81
N SER A 503 3.08 6.96 10.88
CA SER A 503 4.08 7.82 10.29
C SER A 503 4.19 7.55 8.79
N ILE A 504 4.84 8.43 8.04
CA ILE A 504 4.94 8.32 6.59
C ILE A 504 6.41 8.44 6.15
N ASP A 505 6.88 7.46 5.37
CA ASP A 505 8.05 7.67 4.52
C ASP A 505 7.56 8.37 3.25
N MET A 506 7.67 9.70 3.29
CA MET A 506 7.30 10.53 2.15
C MET A 506 8.06 10.03 0.92
N GLN A 507 9.38 9.84 0.92
CA GLN A 507 10.11 9.52 -0.32
C GLN A 507 9.59 8.27 -1.05
N LYS A 508 9.21 7.23 -0.30
CA LYS A 508 8.63 6.01 -0.88
C LYS A 508 7.12 6.06 -1.09
N GLY A 509 6.43 7.02 -0.48
CA GLY A 509 4.97 7.03 -0.43
C GLY A 509 4.43 5.83 0.35
N GLU A 510 5.06 5.52 1.48
CA GLU A 510 4.72 4.40 2.35
C GLU A 510 4.23 4.92 3.70
N ILE A 511 3.01 4.58 4.11
CA ILE A 511 2.46 4.92 5.42
C ILE A 511 2.58 3.70 6.33
N PHE A 512 3.23 3.89 7.47
CA PHE A 512 3.41 2.86 8.50
C PHE A 512 2.41 3.15 9.61
N ALA A 513 1.53 2.20 9.90
CA ALA A 513 0.51 2.34 10.93
C ALA A 513 0.72 1.25 11.99
N LEU A 514 1.00 1.69 13.22
CA LEU A 514 1.15 0.83 14.37
C LEU A 514 -0.19 0.76 15.12
N MET A 515 -0.72 -0.45 15.22
CA MET A 515 -1.97 -0.75 15.93
C MET A 515 -1.73 -1.88 16.91
N ARG A 516 -1.77 -1.59 18.21
CA ARG A 516 -1.50 -2.56 19.27
C ARG A 516 -0.14 -3.25 19.00
N ASP A 517 -0.19 -4.53 18.64
CA ASP A 517 0.93 -5.43 18.40
C ASP A 517 1.25 -5.63 16.90
N CYS A 518 0.53 -4.93 16.01
CA CYS A 518 0.63 -5.12 14.56
C CYS A 518 1.16 -3.85 13.89
N LEU A 519 2.18 -4.02 13.06
CA LEU A 519 2.65 -2.97 12.15
C LEU A 519 2.12 -3.24 10.75
N TRP A 520 1.37 -2.27 10.24
CA TRP A 520 0.80 -2.28 8.91
C TRP A 520 1.51 -1.27 8.00
N LEU A 521 1.60 -1.61 6.73
CA LEU A 521 2.12 -0.77 5.67
C LEU A 521 1.04 -0.51 4.64
N PHE A 522 0.80 0.75 4.34
CA PHE A 522 0.02 1.18 3.20
C PHE A 522 0.93 1.76 2.12
N SER A 523 0.85 1.20 0.92
CA SER A 523 1.53 1.74 -0.26
C SER A 523 0.62 2.75 -0.96
N LEU A 524 1.04 4.01 -1.04
CA LEU A 524 0.31 5.04 -1.81
C LEU A 524 0.28 4.71 -3.31
N ALA A 525 1.29 3.99 -3.81
CA ALA A 525 1.39 3.62 -5.22
C ALA A 525 0.38 2.54 -5.62
N THR A 526 0.19 1.52 -4.78
CA THR A 526 -0.72 0.40 -5.07
C THR A 526 -2.07 0.53 -4.39
N SER A 527 -2.21 1.45 -3.43
CA SER A 527 -3.38 1.58 -2.55
C SER A 527 -3.71 0.31 -1.75
N GLU A 528 -2.66 -0.44 -1.38
CA GLU A 528 -2.77 -1.71 -0.69
C GLU A 528 -2.20 -1.63 0.73
N TRP A 529 -2.93 -2.24 1.67
CA TRP A 529 -2.47 -2.55 3.02
C TRP A 529 -1.86 -3.95 3.08
N SER A 530 -0.70 -4.02 3.70
CA SER A 530 -0.01 -5.28 4.02
C SER A 530 0.44 -5.27 5.48
N MET A 531 0.28 -6.40 6.17
CA MET A 531 0.84 -6.56 7.51
C MET A 531 2.33 -6.85 7.36
N ILE A 532 3.18 -6.02 7.97
CA ILE A 532 4.62 -6.27 8.02
C ILE A 532 4.91 -7.28 9.13
N TYR A 533 4.28 -7.09 10.29
CA TYR A 533 4.68 -7.78 11.50
C TYR A 533 3.59 -7.78 12.55
N LYS A 534 3.55 -8.86 13.35
CA LYS A 534 2.71 -9.03 14.53
C LYS A 534 3.56 -9.57 15.67
N ASN A 535 3.77 -8.77 16.71
CA ASN A 535 4.35 -9.24 17.96
C ASN A 535 3.91 -8.37 19.13
N ALA A 536 3.75 -9.01 20.27
CA ALA A 536 3.45 -8.34 21.52
C ALA A 536 4.60 -7.39 21.86
N MET A 537 4.39 -6.10 21.66
CA MET A 537 5.16 -5.14 22.43
C MET A 537 4.65 -5.28 23.87
N ASN A 538 5.57 -5.47 24.82
CA ASN A 538 5.18 -5.55 26.23
C ASN A 538 4.60 -4.20 26.75
N SER A 539 4.73 -3.11 25.99
CA SER A 539 4.25 -1.77 26.32
C SER A 539 3.43 -1.15 25.17
N CYS A 540 2.43 -0.32 25.53
CA CYS A 540 1.62 0.41 24.56
C CYS A 540 2.41 1.61 24.03
N PRO A 541 2.66 1.70 22.71
CA PRO A 541 3.40 2.82 22.13
C PRO A 541 2.61 4.12 22.29
N GLU A 542 3.30 5.20 22.67
CA GLU A 542 2.70 6.55 22.80
C GLU A 542 3.03 7.45 21.63
N TYR A 543 4.23 7.28 21.07
CA TYR A 543 4.71 8.02 19.92
C TYR A 543 5.41 7.09 18.94
N PHE A 544 5.13 7.29 17.66
CA PHE A 544 5.71 6.51 16.57
C PHE A 544 6.04 7.46 15.42
N VAL A 545 7.31 7.54 15.06
CA VAL A 545 7.79 8.44 14.01
C VAL A 545 8.79 7.76 13.10
N PHE A 546 8.71 8.06 11.81
CA PHE A 546 9.71 7.65 10.83
C PHE A 546 10.73 8.78 10.65
N ASP A 547 12.00 8.46 10.85
CA ASP A 547 13.10 9.34 10.53
C ASP A 547 13.67 9.00 9.16
N SER A 548 13.48 9.92 8.21
CA SER A 548 13.99 9.76 6.86
C SER A 548 15.52 9.85 6.73
N ILE A 549 16.20 10.45 7.71
CA ILE A 549 17.66 10.62 7.71
C ILE A 549 18.29 9.31 8.14
N ALA A 550 17.87 8.79 9.30
CA ALA A 550 18.31 7.48 9.79
C ALA A 550 17.70 6.29 9.02
N LYS A 551 16.61 6.51 8.26
CA LYS A 551 15.79 5.46 7.61
C LYS A 551 15.25 4.44 8.60
N LYS A 552 14.88 4.91 9.80
CA LYS A 552 14.45 4.09 10.94
C LYS A 552 13.17 4.64 11.54
N HIS A 553 12.44 3.76 12.21
CA HIS A 553 11.27 4.14 12.99
C HIS A 553 11.65 4.19 14.46
N PHE A 554 11.18 5.21 15.16
CA PHE A 554 11.35 5.35 16.59
C PHE A 554 9.99 5.20 17.26
N VAL A 555 9.96 4.35 18.28
CA VAL A 555 8.78 4.08 19.10
C VAL A 555 9.13 4.50 20.53
N LEU A 556 8.38 5.43 21.09
CA LEU A 556 8.46 5.77 22.50
C LEU A 556 7.23 5.26 23.22
N SER A 557 7.48 4.56 24.31
CA SER A 557 6.49 4.00 25.22
C SER A 557 6.75 4.51 26.64
N SER A 558 5.80 4.27 27.55
CA SER A 558 5.91 4.64 28.97
C SER A 558 7.16 4.01 29.63
N GLY A 559 8.26 4.77 29.64
CA GLY A 559 9.56 4.37 30.21
C GLY A 559 10.46 3.48 29.35
N SER A 560 10.20 3.33 28.04
CA SER A 560 11.06 2.56 27.15
C SER A 560 11.08 3.13 25.73
N GLU A 561 12.28 3.24 25.16
CA GLU A 561 12.51 3.73 23.80
C GLU A 561 13.04 2.61 22.90
N PHE A 562 12.39 2.42 21.75
CA PHE A 562 12.77 1.40 20.78
C PHE A 562 13.06 2.02 19.42
N CYS A 563 14.10 1.50 18.78
CA CYS A 563 14.36 1.68 17.36
C CYS A 563 13.86 0.44 16.61
N LEU A 564 12.98 0.68 15.65
CA LEU A 564 12.48 -0.30 14.71
C LEU A 564 13.11 -0.05 13.33
N GLU A 565 13.86 -1.03 12.86
CA GLU A 565 14.47 -1.03 11.53
C GLU A 565 13.71 -1.99 10.62
N LEU A 566 13.24 -1.46 9.48
CA LEU A 566 12.53 -2.23 8.47
C LEU A 566 13.46 -2.41 7.28
N SER A 567 13.89 -3.65 7.06
CA SER A 567 14.80 -4.01 5.96
C SER A 567 14.11 -4.95 4.99
N ARG A 568 14.25 -4.67 3.69
CA ARG A 568 14.02 -5.65 2.62
C ARG A 568 15.32 -6.46 2.40
N PRO A 569 15.26 -7.61 1.71
CA PRO A 569 16.47 -8.35 1.34
C PRO A 569 17.48 -7.45 0.61
N SER A 570 18.75 -7.55 0.97
CA SER A 570 19.81 -6.81 0.27
C SER A 570 20.13 -7.43 -1.09
N ARG A 571 20.77 -6.65 -1.96
CA ARG A 571 21.30 -7.16 -3.23
C ARG A 571 22.22 -8.36 -3.04
N ASP A 572 23.10 -8.30 -2.04
CA ASP A 572 24.01 -9.40 -1.68
C ASP A 572 23.26 -10.66 -1.25
N PHE A 573 22.17 -10.51 -0.48
CA PHE A 573 21.34 -11.63 -0.07
C PHE A 573 20.70 -12.32 -1.28
N ILE A 574 20.10 -11.53 -2.19
CA ILE A 574 19.49 -12.05 -3.42
C ILE A 574 20.55 -12.71 -4.32
N PHE A 575 21.72 -12.11 -4.46
CA PHE A 575 22.81 -12.68 -5.23
C PHE A 575 23.33 -14.00 -4.62
N GLY A 576 23.44 -14.08 -3.29
CA GLY A 576 23.74 -15.32 -2.58
C GLY A 576 22.73 -16.42 -2.89
N TYR A 577 21.44 -16.08 -2.93
CA TYR A 577 20.38 -17.00 -3.33
C TYR A 577 20.50 -17.44 -4.79
N CYS A 578 20.81 -16.54 -5.73
CA CYS A 578 21.09 -16.90 -7.13
C CYS A 578 22.26 -17.88 -7.24
N LYS A 579 23.37 -17.61 -6.54
CA LYS A 579 24.54 -18.50 -6.47
C LYS A 579 24.16 -19.88 -5.96
N TYR A 580 23.37 -19.95 -4.89
CA TYR A 580 22.87 -21.23 -4.38
C TYR A 580 22.09 -22.01 -5.45
N LEU A 581 21.15 -21.38 -6.16
CA LEU A 581 20.37 -22.04 -7.22
C LEU A 581 21.25 -22.54 -8.37
N ILE A 582 22.20 -21.71 -8.82
CA ILE A 582 23.13 -22.04 -9.91
C ILE A 582 24.03 -23.22 -9.51
N ARG A 583 24.65 -23.15 -8.33
CA ARG A 583 25.53 -24.22 -7.83
C ARG A 583 24.78 -25.50 -7.49
N LYS A 584 23.53 -25.41 -7.04
CA LYS A 584 22.66 -26.57 -6.83
C LYS A 584 22.43 -27.32 -8.13
N GLN A 585 22.07 -26.62 -9.21
CA GLN A 585 21.90 -27.22 -10.53
C GLN A 585 23.22 -27.85 -11.03
N HIS A 586 24.34 -27.15 -10.87
CA HIS A 586 25.65 -27.69 -11.23
C HIS A 586 25.98 -28.98 -10.45
N TYR A 587 25.73 -28.99 -9.15
CA TYR A 587 25.93 -30.17 -8.31
C TYR A 587 25.06 -31.35 -8.77
N GLU A 588 23.78 -31.13 -9.05
CA GLU A 588 22.88 -32.17 -9.56
C GLU A 588 23.40 -32.78 -10.88
N GLU A 589 24.05 -32.00 -11.74
CA GLU A 589 24.67 -32.50 -12.97
C GLU A 589 25.99 -33.24 -12.72
N ILE A 590 26.83 -32.77 -11.80
CA ILE A 590 28.07 -33.49 -11.43
C ILE A 590 27.73 -34.85 -10.80
N THR A 591 26.67 -34.95 -9.98
CA THR A 591 26.27 -36.24 -9.37
C THR A 591 25.93 -37.34 -10.37
N ARG A 592 25.55 -36.97 -11.61
CA ARG A 592 25.27 -37.92 -12.70
C ARG A 592 26.53 -38.40 -13.40
N THR A 593 27.62 -37.65 -13.32
CA THR A 593 28.87 -37.93 -14.05
C THR A 593 29.97 -38.49 -13.14
N ASN A 594 30.21 -37.87 -11.98
CA ASN A 594 31.26 -38.27 -11.05
C ASN A 594 30.90 -37.97 -9.58
N ALA A 595 30.65 -39.03 -8.81
CA ALA A 595 30.30 -38.93 -7.39
C ALA A 595 31.42 -38.32 -6.51
N ILE A 596 32.70 -38.52 -6.86
CA ILE A 596 33.83 -37.99 -6.07
C ILE A 596 33.94 -36.47 -6.25
N ASP A 597 33.82 -36.00 -7.49
CA ASP A 597 33.84 -34.57 -7.79
C ASP A 597 32.58 -33.88 -7.25
N ALA A 598 31.43 -34.54 -7.29
CA ALA A 598 30.21 -34.07 -6.64
C ALA A 598 30.40 -33.90 -5.12
N LEU A 599 31.00 -34.88 -4.44
CA LEU A 599 31.29 -34.80 -3.00
C LEU A 599 32.24 -33.64 -2.67
N ARG A 600 33.28 -33.42 -3.49
CA ARG A 600 34.18 -32.28 -3.32
C ARG A 600 33.45 -30.96 -3.51
N PHE A 601 32.64 -30.84 -4.55
CA PHE A 601 31.86 -29.63 -4.87
C PHE A 601 30.82 -29.31 -3.78
N LEU A 602 30.14 -30.34 -3.26
CA LEU A 602 29.18 -30.20 -2.15
C LEU A 602 29.84 -29.59 -0.92
N ARG A 603 31.05 -30.07 -0.57
CA ARG A 603 31.80 -29.65 0.62
C ARG A 603 32.45 -28.28 0.52
N THR A 604 32.78 -27.83 -0.69
CA THR A 604 33.57 -26.61 -0.91
C THR A 604 32.72 -25.50 -1.53
N ASN A 605 32.15 -25.72 -2.71
CA ASN A 605 31.44 -24.67 -3.44
C ASN A 605 29.99 -24.48 -3.00
N LEU A 606 29.23 -25.56 -2.78
CA LEU A 606 27.80 -25.44 -2.44
C LEU A 606 27.61 -25.06 -0.97
N ALA A 607 28.37 -25.68 -0.06
CA ALA A 607 28.30 -25.41 1.38
C ALA A 607 28.50 -23.92 1.74
N GLU A 608 29.35 -23.20 0.99
CA GLU A 608 29.61 -21.77 1.19
C GLU A 608 28.40 -20.87 0.90
N THR A 609 27.49 -21.31 0.03
CA THR A 609 26.33 -20.50 -0.41
C THR A 609 25.11 -20.65 0.48
N ILE A 610 25.12 -21.57 1.45
CA ILE A 610 23.96 -21.86 2.27
C ILE A 610 23.81 -20.80 3.35
N ASN A 611 22.62 -20.22 3.42
CA ASN A 611 22.24 -19.44 4.58
C ASN A 611 21.94 -20.37 5.77
N LYS A 612 22.88 -20.48 6.72
CA LYS A 612 22.74 -21.35 7.91
C LYS A 612 21.61 -20.93 8.85
N SER A 613 21.08 -19.71 8.72
CA SER A 613 19.91 -19.25 9.48
C SER A 613 18.57 -19.66 8.86
N ASP A 614 18.60 -20.17 7.62
CA ASP A 614 17.42 -20.63 6.89
C ASP A 614 17.29 -22.16 7.04
N ILE A 615 16.33 -22.60 7.87
CA ILE A 615 16.08 -24.02 8.15
C ILE A 615 15.77 -24.79 6.86
N ASP A 616 15.06 -24.20 5.91
CA ASP A 616 14.63 -24.88 4.69
C ASP A 616 15.82 -25.11 3.75
N GLN A 617 16.69 -24.10 3.60
CA GLN A 617 17.94 -24.27 2.84
C GLN A 617 18.85 -25.33 3.47
N VAL A 618 18.95 -25.37 4.80
CA VAL A 618 19.75 -26.38 5.51
C VAL A 618 19.16 -27.77 5.30
N ASN A 619 17.84 -27.92 5.42
CA ASN A 619 17.15 -29.18 5.18
C ASN A 619 17.30 -29.67 3.73
N ASP A 620 17.14 -28.77 2.76
CA ASP A 620 17.33 -29.09 1.34
C ASP A 620 18.78 -29.44 1.03
N PHE A 621 19.75 -28.75 1.65
CA PHE A 621 21.16 -29.12 1.51
C PHE A 621 21.45 -30.52 2.06
N HIS A 622 20.86 -30.90 3.19
CA HIS A 622 21.00 -32.26 3.71
C HIS A 622 20.40 -33.30 2.75
N LYS A 623 19.27 -32.99 2.10
CA LYS A 623 18.70 -33.87 1.06
C LYS A 623 19.61 -34.00 -0.15
N LEU A 624 20.33 -32.97 -0.55
CA LEU A 624 21.25 -33.04 -1.70
C LEU A 624 22.37 -34.08 -1.51
N ALA A 625 22.75 -34.40 -0.27
CA ALA A 625 23.70 -35.46 0.00
C ALA A 625 23.18 -36.86 -0.41
N SER A 626 21.86 -37.08 -0.43
CA SER A 626 21.28 -38.37 -0.81
C SER A 626 21.47 -38.68 -2.31
N LEU A 627 21.56 -37.65 -3.15
CA LEU A 627 21.76 -37.80 -4.60
C LEU A 627 23.07 -38.51 -4.96
N LEU A 628 24.08 -38.48 -4.08
CA LEU A 628 25.34 -39.21 -4.26
C LEU A 628 25.15 -40.73 -4.29
N PHE A 629 24.04 -41.23 -3.74
CA PHE A 629 23.78 -42.65 -3.55
C PHE A 629 22.70 -43.22 -4.48
N CYS A 630 22.06 -42.38 -5.31
CA CYS A 630 20.94 -42.81 -6.16
C CYS A 630 21.35 -43.51 -7.48
N ASN A 631 22.59 -43.39 -7.94
CA ASN A 631 23.03 -43.86 -9.27
C ASN A 631 23.70 -45.25 -9.28
N GLN A 632 23.30 -46.19 -8.41
CA GLN A 632 23.90 -47.54 -8.37
C GLN A 632 23.09 -48.65 -9.07
N VAL A 633 22.17 -48.34 -10.00
CA VAL A 633 21.32 -49.38 -10.63
C VAL A 633 21.25 -49.27 -12.16
N ASP A 634 21.67 -50.39 -12.78
CA ASP A 634 21.46 -50.95 -14.12
C ASP A 634 22.11 -50.31 -15.36
N ASP A 635 23.08 -51.07 -15.89
CA ASP A 635 24.09 -50.72 -16.89
C ASP A 635 23.77 -51.30 -18.29
N ASN A 636 22.52 -51.21 -18.79
CA ASN A 636 22.09 -51.96 -19.99
C ASN A 636 21.06 -51.28 -20.95
N SER A 637 21.20 -49.98 -21.27
CA SER A 637 20.37 -49.34 -22.33
C SER A 637 21.02 -48.15 -23.08
N LEU A 638 22.27 -48.34 -23.54
CA LEU A 638 23.19 -47.28 -24.02
C LEU A 638 22.92 -46.56 -25.35
N GLN A 639 21.74 -46.58 -25.97
CA GLN A 639 21.53 -45.82 -27.25
C GLN A 639 20.26 -44.96 -27.32
N THR A 640 19.19 -45.28 -26.59
CA THR A 640 17.98 -44.43 -26.51
C THR A 640 17.98 -43.49 -25.30
N GLU A 641 18.86 -43.71 -24.32
CA GLU A 641 18.93 -42.90 -23.09
C GLU A 641 19.65 -41.55 -23.29
N ASP A 642 20.68 -41.46 -24.14
CA ASP A 642 21.51 -40.25 -24.27
C ASP A 642 20.71 -39.04 -24.82
N THR A 643 19.76 -39.26 -25.74
CA THR A 643 18.89 -38.18 -26.25
C THR A 643 17.82 -37.76 -25.25
N GLN A 644 17.25 -38.69 -24.48
CA GLN A 644 16.28 -38.39 -23.43
C GLN A 644 16.94 -37.66 -22.25
N ASP A 645 18.16 -38.04 -21.88
CA ASP A 645 18.88 -37.45 -20.76
C ASP A 645 19.38 -36.03 -21.08
N ARG A 646 19.89 -35.79 -22.30
CA ARG A 646 20.21 -34.42 -22.77
C ARG A 646 18.99 -33.50 -22.78
N THR A 647 17.84 -34.02 -23.20
CA THR A 647 16.57 -33.27 -23.17
C THR A 647 16.15 -32.95 -21.75
N LYS A 648 16.35 -33.88 -20.81
CA LYS A 648 16.04 -33.70 -19.38
C LYS A 648 16.94 -32.65 -18.73
N VAL A 649 18.24 -32.67 -18.99
CA VAL A 649 19.20 -31.66 -18.51
C VAL A 649 18.86 -30.28 -19.08
N ARG A 650 18.58 -30.17 -20.38
CA ARG A 650 18.14 -28.91 -21.00
C ARG A 650 16.88 -28.35 -20.34
N ASN A 651 15.90 -29.20 -20.03
CA ASN A 651 14.66 -28.79 -19.36
C ASN A 651 14.92 -28.31 -17.92
N GLN A 652 15.80 -28.97 -17.17
CA GLN A 652 16.19 -28.54 -15.81
C GLN A 652 16.90 -27.17 -15.84
N ARG A 653 17.85 -26.98 -16.75
CA ARG A 653 18.54 -25.70 -16.96
C ARG A 653 17.57 -24.60 -17.38
N THR A 654 16.59 -24.91 -18.25
CA THR A 654 15.53 -23.96 -18.64
C THR A 654 14.63 -23.59 -17.46
N LEU A 655 14.34 -24.52 -16.56
CA LEU A 655 13.59 -24.25 -15.33
C LEU A 655 14.37 -23.31 -14.40
N LEU A 656 15.69 -23.53 -14.24
CA LEU A 656 16.55 -22.62 -13.49
C LEU A 656 16.60 -21.24 -14.13
N PHE A 657 16.76 -21.14 -15.46
CA PHE A 657 16.73 -19.88 -16.18
C PHE A 657 15.45 -19.09 -15.89
N ASN A 658 14.28 -19.75 -15.97
CA ASN A 658 13.00 -19.13 -15.66
C ASN A 658 12.95 -18.58 -14.22
N LYS A 659 13.50 -19.30 -13.24
CA LYS A 659 13.58 -18.83 -11.84
C LYS A 659 14.50 -17.62 -11.68
N LEU A 660 15.60 -17.55 -12.43
CA LEU A 660 16.54 -16.42 -12.34
C LEU A 660 15.92 -15.14 -12.94
N ILE A 661 15.23 -15.26 -14.07
CA ILE A 661 14.61 -14.09 -14.73
C ILE A 661 13.36 -13.58 -13.99
N GLU A 662 12.76 -14.36 -13.09
CA GLU A 662 11.68 -13.87 -12.20
C GLU A 662 12.15 -12.74 -11.27
N LEU A 663 13.46 -12.67 -11.01
CA LEU A 663 14.10 -11.65 -10.18
C LEU A 663 14.39 -10.35 -10.96
N LEU A 664 14.28 -10.39 -12.28
CA LEU A 664 14.65 -9.31 -13.20
C LEU A 664 13.42 -8.57 -13.72
N PRO A 665 13.58 -7.37 -14.29
CA PRO A 665 12.46 -6.55 -14.78
C PRO A 665 11.80 -7.24 -15.97
N GLU A 666 10.47 -7.31 -15.97
CA GLU A 666 9.71 -8.03 -17.02
C GLU A 666 10.00 -7.50 -18.43
N ILE A 667 10.28 -6.20 -18.55
CA ILE A 667 10.56 -5.55 -19.83
C ILE A 667 11.79 -6.13 -20.54
N LYS A 668 12.81 -6.56 -19.78
CA LYS A 668 14.07 -7.09 -20.29
C LYS A 668 14.02 -8.58 -20.64
N CYS A 669 13.07 -9.31 -20.06
CA CYS A 669 13.04 -10.77 -20.11
C CYS A 669 12.01 -11.32 -21.10
N GLN A 670 12.15 -12.59 -21.49
CA GLN A 670 11.11 -13.27 -22.24
C GLN A 670 9.75 -13.26 -21.51
N PRO A 671 8.61 -13.34 -22.23
CA PRO A 671 7.30 -13.41 -21.60
C PRO A 671 7.22 -14.56 -20.58
N ARG A 672 6.67 -14.31 -19.38
CA ARG A 672 6.49 -15.35 -18.36
C ARG A 672 5.53 -16.46 -18.78
N PRO A 673 4.36 -16.18 -19.41
CA PRO A 673 3.45 -17.22 -19.88
C PRO A 673 4.08 -18.14 -20.94
N ASN A 674 3.53 -19.34 -21.11
CA ASN A 674 3.86 -20.22 -22.22
C ASN A 674 2.75 -20.19 -23.27
N LEU A 675 3.11 -20.30 -24.54
CA LEU A 675 2.15 -20.29 -25.65
C LEU A 675 1.04 -21.34 -25.46
N CYS A 676 1.38 -22.54 -24.97
CA CYS A 676 0.42 -23.62 -24.74
C CYS A 676 -0.64 -23.30 -23.67
N ASN A 677 -0.38 -22.33 -22.77
CA ASN A 677 -1.36 -21.93 -21.75
C ASN A 677 -2.61 -21.26 -22.37
N PHE A 678 -2.52 -20.78 -23.61
CA PHE A 678 -3.59 -20.08 -24.30
C PHE A 678 -4.46 -20.99 -25.19
N ILE A 679 -4.16 -22.29 -25.26
CA ILE A 679 -4.90 -23.26 -26.10
C ILE A 679 -6.04 -23.94 -25.31
N ASN A 680 -6.02 -23.89 -23.97
CA ASN A 680 -6.96 -24.59 -23.09
C ASN A 680 -8.02 -23.69 -22.43
N ASN A 681 -8.16 -22.42 -22.85
CA ASN A 681 -9.17 -21.48 -22.32
C ASN A 681 -10.27 -21.20 -23.35
#